data_AF-A0A7C4QYE0-F1
#
_entry.id   AF-A0A7C4QYE0-F1
#
_cell.length_a   1.000
_cell.length_b   1.000
_cell.length_c   1.000
_cell.angle_alpha   90.00
_cell.angle_beta   90.00
_cell.angle_gamma   90.00
#
_symmetry.space_group_name_H-M   'P 1'
#
loop_
_entity.id
_entity.type
_entity.pdbx_description
1 polymer ?
#
loop_
_entity_poly.entity_id
_entity_poly.type
_entity_poly.pdbx_seq_one_letter_code
_entity_poly.pdbx_strand_id
1 'polypeptide(L)'
;MRAEVIRRFIIGILAGGALAGGTVFTGFLQAEPTFGFSGMEIFPIDPMISNLRCADLDGDGRNDLVVANNSRSKIVILYNQTGRTNPAVVAAGKREINELPPDARFRLESIASEKRIADLVVADLNNDQRPDLAYYGDPKELVVQYNQGGGQWSAPKRWTVEDGLHLPNCLAAEDLNGDGLTDLLLLGENALRLYVQKRDQTLAEPELLAFSGALKSVQALDINGDGRQDLLLSNWDTPTPLRFRLQNQSGRFGPEIYFTLPPIRSYWADDLDGDRQVEIITITQNSGRAQSHRLGARPPEKLGGRFAFGQFNVLPLVKTGKAKRGLTWGDVNGDQRPDLLVAEPDSGQLTIFLQQADGSLAGGKSFPTLTGVSELSVADWDGDGRPEIFLLSAEEGRVGLTRYETEGKVAFPALLPLEGKPLAMTVARLSSQGVLRLALLLDQDGKRSLVIRSAAGLVQAQPLADTFKSNPNVLAAHDADQDGLTDLVVLVPYEKIKILRQSAPNKFEELDVPAPGGNAEQPWLTRADVDGDGREELLLAQKNFLRAVVLKADENGPGEARGKWSFAVREQINGAGANSRLVGAAALPNQSAAQPSFFLLDAERKVLTLCERDQAGVWQVQRNLPLPFTEFASLQPLALGATNANCVAFAGLNAVAWLSLAGQVWEMKELDGYESPLKDGRLHDVISGDLNQDRRKDLVFLETSKNYLEIVTFGKDGKLTPANRWQVFEERTFRGRRSDVPEPREALIADFTGDGKADLVIMVHDRLLLYPQE
;
A
#
# COMPACT_ATOMS: atom_id res chain seq x y z
N MET A 1 -9.25 -34.82 68.75
CA MET A 1 -10.57 -34.87 69.39
C MET A 1 -11.58 -34.49 68.30
N ARG A 2 -12.29 -35.51 67.82
CA ARG A 2 -13.57 -35.55 67.07
C ARG A 2 -13.76 -34.56 65.90
N ALA A 3 -13.76 -34.98 64.62
CA ALA A 3 -14.64 -35.96 63.95
C ALA A 3 -16.10 -35.45 63.91
N GLU A 4 -16.83 -35.46 62.79
CA GLU A 4 -17.41 -36.64 62.12
C GLU A 4 -18.36 -36.11 61.02
N VAL A 5 -18.90 -36.83 60.03
CA VAL A 5 -18.70 -38.15 59.39
C VAL A 5 -19.77 -38.18 58.29
N ILE A 6 -19.43 -38.71 57.13
CA ILE A 6 -20.39 -39.18 56.12
C ILE A 6 -20.74 -40.64 56.44
N ARG A 7 -22.03 -40.92 56.68
CA ARG A 7 -22.69 -42.24 56.86
C ARG A 7 -24.21 -41.99 56.66
N ARG A 8 -25.08 -42.77 56.00
CA ARG A 8 -25.24 -44.16 55.53
C ARG A 8 -26.32 -44.12 54.41
N PHE A 9 -26.33 -44.91 53.33
CA PHE A 9 -26.52 -46.37 53.12
C PHE A 9 -27.97 -46.93 53.31
N ILE A 10 -28.48 -47.53 52.21
CA ILE A 10 -29.44 -48.67 51.99
C ILE A 10 -30.97 -48.48 52.00
N ILE A 11 -31.60 -49.02 50.93
CA ILE A 11 -32.74 -49.99 50.83
C ILE A 11 -33.60 -49.56 49.60
N GLY A 12 -34.02 -50.38 48.63
CA GLY A 12 -33.94 -51.81 48.37
C GLY A 12 -35.04 -52.22 47.36
N ILE A 13 -34.89 -53.44 46.81
CA ILE A 13 -35.91 -54.32 46.19
C ILE A 13 -36.11 -54.26 44.65
N LEU A 14 -35.78 -55.41 44.04
CA LEU A 14 -36.17 -55.92 42.73
C LEU A 14 -37.68 -56.26 42.66
N ALA A 15 -38.35 -55.86 41.59
CA ALA A 15 -39.47 -56.61 41.00
C ALA A 15 -39.77 -56.18 39.55
N GLY A 16 -39.57 -57.11 38.60
CA GLY A 16 -40.46 -57.37 37.45
C GLY A 16 -40.62 -56.36 36.31
N GLY A 17 -40.19 -56.76 35.10
CA GLY A 17 -41.06 -56.67 33.92
C GLY A 17 -40.66 -55.73 32.77
N ALA A 18 -40.31 -56.36 31.64
CA ALA A 18 -40.60 -55.96 30.25
C ALA A 18 -39.89 -54.75 29.60
N LEU A 19 -39.06 -55.09 28.60
CA LEU A 19 -39.00 -54.55 27.23
C LEU A 19 -39.31 -53.05 27.00
N ALA A 20 -38.30 -52.27 26.64
CA ALA A 20 -38.21 -51.53 25.35
C ALA A 20 -37.03 -50.54 25.32
N GLY A 21 -36.39 -50.48 24.15
CA GLY A 21 -35.56 -49.40 23.59
C GLY A 21 -34.96 -48.32 24.49
N GLY A 22 -33.62 -48.31 24.54
CA GLY A 22 -32.85 -47.16 25.00
C GLY A 22 -31.41 -47.26 24.53
N THR A 23 -31.11 -46.70 23.36
CA THR A 23 -29.74 -46.39 22.92
C THR A 23 -29.06 -45.56 23.99
N VAL A 24 -27.98 -46.09 24.56
CA VAL A 24 -27.09 -45.36 25.45
C VAL A 24 -26.37 -44.30 24.61
N PHE A 25 -26.80 -43.05 24.71
CA PHE A 25 -25.96 -41.92 24.35
C PHE A 25 -24.87 -41.82 25.41
N THR A 26 -23.69 -42.34 25.11
CA THR A 26 -22.46 -41.91 25.77
C THR A 26 -22.20 -40.47 25.31
N GLY A 27 -22.78 -39.52 26.01
CA GLY A 27 -22.39 -38.12 25.89
C GLY A 27 -20.95 -38.00 26.36
N PHE A 28 -20.01 -37.88 25.43
CA PHE A 28 -18.72 -37.27 25.73
C PHE A 28 -19.02 -35.84 26.18
N LEU A 29 -18.91 -35.59 27.48
CA LEU A 29 -18.70 -34.24 27.98
C LEU A 29 -17.35 -33.81 27.38
N GLN A 30 -17.41 -32.98 26.33
CA GLN A 30 -16.26 -32.25 25.85
C GLN A 30 -15.81 -31.39 27.04
N ALA A 31 -14.64 -31.70 27.61
CA ALA A 31 -14.05 -30.88 28.67
C ALA A 31 -13.97 -29.44 28.15
N GLU A 32 -14.27 -28.45 28.99
CA GLU A 32 -14.03 -27.05 28.61
C GLU A 32 -12.54 -26.88 28.27
N PRO A 33 -12.17 -26.03 27.30
CA PRO A 33 -10.77 -25.80 26.95
C PRO A 33 -10.04 -25.31 28.20
N THR A 34 -9.13 -26.12 28.75
CA THR A 34 -8.41 -25.80 29.98
C THR A 34 -7.09 -25.14 29.65
N PHE A 35 -6.95 -23.86 30.01
CA PHE A 35 -5.65 -23.21 30.11
C PHE A 35 -4.95 -23.71 31.38
N GLY A 36 -3.80 -24.38 31.26
CA GLY A 36 -3.10 -24.95 32.40
C GLY A 36 -1.63 -25.14 32.13
N PHE A 37 -0.77 -24.28 32.70
CA PHE A 37 0.67 -24.38 32.49
C PHE A 37 1.36 -25.19 33.60
N SER A 38 2.31 -26.05 33.26
CA SER A 38 2.96 -26.99 34.19
C SER A 38 4.00 -26.37 35.14
N GLY A 39 4.05 -25.05 35.19
CA GLY A 39 5.04 -24.26 35.92
C GLY A 39 6.03 -23.56 34.97
N MET A 40 6.37 -22.32 35.31
CA MET A 40 7.24 -21.47 34.48
C MET A 40 8.70 -21.92 34.57
N GLU A 41 9.33 -22.13 33.41
CA GLU A 41 10.77 -22.33 33.26
C GLU A 41 11.45 -20.99 32.91
N ILE A 42 12.61 -20.72 33.50
CA ILE A 42 13.33 -19.44 33.33
C ILE A 42 14.70 -19.70 32.71
N PHE A 43 15.00 -19.00 31.61
CA PHE A 43 16.27 -19.08 30.90
C PHE A 43 16.94 -17.70 30.86
N PRO A 44 17.88 -17.41 31.78
CA PRO A 44 18.69 -16.19 31.73
C PRO A 44 19.61 -16.19 30.50
N ILE A 45 19.71 -15.03 29.84
CA ILE A 45 20.57 -14.83 28.67
C ILE A 45 21.51 -13.64 28.92
N ASP A 46 21.10 -12.43 28.56
CA ASP A 46 21.80 -11.17 28.80
C ASP A 46 20.78 -10.03 28.58
N PRO A 47 21.06 -8.80 29.06
CA PRO A 47 20.29 -7.62 28.71
C PRO A 47 20.29 -7.34 27.19
N MET A 48 19.30 -6.58 26.73
CA MET A 48 19.15 -6.16 25.33
C MET A 48 19.01 -7.32 24.32
N ILE A 49 18.41 -8.43 24.77
CA ILE A 49 17.90 -9.45 23.84
C ILE A 49 16.66 -8.94 23.09
N SER A 50 16.47 -9.35 21.85
CA SER A 50 15.32 -9.03 20.99
C SER A 50 15.14 -10.09 19.89
N ASN A 51 14.09 -9.97 19.09
CA ASN A 51 13.81 -10.80 17.90
C ASN A 51 13.69 -12.28 18.26
N LEU A 52 12.75 -12.61 19.14
CA LEU A 52 12.40 -13.97 19.52
C LEU A 52 11.80 -14.71 18.32
N ARG A 53 12.46 -15.79 17.89
CA ARG A 53 12.00 -16.69 16.80
C ARG A 53 12.15 -18.14 17.23
N CYS A 54 11.44 -19.04 16.55
CA CYS A 54 11.68 -20.48 16.65
C CYS A 54 11.74 -21.15 15.29
N ALA A 55 12.52 -22.22 15.22
CA ALA A 55 12.52 -23.20 14.13
C ALA A 55 13.27 -24.45 14.61
N ASP A 56 13.14 -25.57 13.91
CA ASP A 56 13.98 -26.76 14.11
C ASP A 56 15.33 -26.54 13.38
N LEU A 57 16.36 -26.09 14.11
CA LEU A 57 17.63 -25.68 13.53
C LEU A 57 18.65 -26.82 13.43
N ASP A 58 18.54 -27.85 14.27
CA ASP A 58 19.41 -29.02 14.20
C ASP A 58 18.79 -30.24 13.51
N GLY A 59 17.51 -30.16 13.13
CA GLY A 59 16.79 -31.18 12.38
C GLY A 59 16.33 -32.34 13.26
N ASP A 60 16.22 -32.15 14.58
CA ASP A 60 15.80 -33.18 15.52
C ASP A 60 14.27 -33.29 15.67
N GLY A 61 13.52 -32.44 14.96
CA GLY A 61 12.06 -32.36 14.95
C GLY A 61 11.47 -31.53 16.09
N ARG A 62 12.29 -30.81 16.85
CA ARG A 62 11.85 -29.96 17.97
C ARG A 62 12.09 -28.49 17.66
N ASN A 63 11.24 -27.64 18.18
CA ASN A 63 11.44 -26.20 18.04
C ASN A 63 12.58 -25.73 18.96
N ASP A 64 13.58 -25.10 18.34
CA ASP A 64 14.63 -24.34 19.01
C ASP A 64 14.22 -22.86 19.11
N LEU A 65 14.89 -22.10 20.00
CA LEU A 65 14.69 -20.66 20.09
C LEU A 65 15.91 -19.90 19.57
N VAL A 66 15.66 -18.77 18.91
CA VAL A 66 16.68 -17.83 18.45
C VAL A 66 16.38 -16.45 19.01
N VAL A 67 17.41 -15.78 19.54
CA VAL A 67 17.33 -14.39 19.95
C VAL A 67 18.56 -13.60 19.51
N ALA A 68 18.37 -12.36 19.10
CA ALA A 68 19.46 -11.41 18.92
C ALA A 68 19.91 -10.88 20.28
N ASN A 69 21.20 -10.97 20.59
CA ASN A 69 21.81 -10.41 21.80
C ASN A 69 22.72 -9.24 21.41
N ASN A 70 22.11 -8.05 21.35
CA ASN A 70 22.78 -6.83 20.92
C ASN A 70 23.83 -6.33 21.92
N SER A 71 23.73 -6.70 23.21
CA SER A 71 24.75 -6.33 24.21
C SER A 71 26.06 -7.08 24.02
N ARG A 72 26.01 -8.27 23.38
CA ARG A 72 27.19 -9.11 23.11
C ARG A 72 27.56 -9.21 21.64
N SER A 73 26.80 -8.59 20.73
CA SER A 73 26.98 -8.70 19.27
C SER A 73 26.97 -10.17 18.81
N LYS A 74 25.96 -10.92 19.28
CA LYS A 74 25.76 -12.33 19.00
C LYS A 74 24.29 -12.64 18.74
N ILE A 75 24.04 -13.71 18.01
CA ILE A 75 22.75 -14.40 17.96
C ILE A 75 22.89 -15.59 18.91
N VAL A 76 21.98 -15.73 19.88
CA VAL A 76 21.95 -16.85 20.82
C VAL A 76 20.91 -17.84 20.33
N ILE A 77 21.32 -19.09 20.17
CA ILE A 77 20.45 -20.21 19.81
C ILE A 77 20.30 -21.09 21.04
N LEU A 78 19.08 -21.48 21.35
CA LEU A 78 18.71 -22.36 22.45
C LEU A 78 18.17 -23.65 21.83
N TYR A 79 19.04 -24.66 21.69
CA TYR A 79 18.68 -25.96 21.12
C TYR A 79 17.90 -26.81 22.10
N ASN A 80 16.74 -27.32 21.70
CA ASN A 80 15.81 -28.08 22.54
C ASN A 80 16.24 -29.54 22.70
N GLN A 81 16.83 -29.89 23.84
CA GLN A 81 17.44 -31.20 24.05
C GLN A 81 16.46 -32.27 24.54
N THR A 82 15.38 -31.86 25.21
CA THR A 82 14.54 -32.81 25.94
C THR A 82 13.28 -33.15 25.17
N GLY A 83 12.66 -32.17 24.50
CA GLY A 83 11.37 -32.34 23.82
C GLY A 83 10.36 -33.08 24.68
N ARG A 84 10.39 -32.79 26.00
CA ARG A 84 9.51 -33.31 27.08
C ARG A 84 9.49 -32.32 28.23
N THR A 85 8.44 -32.28 29.04
CA THR A 85 8.41 -31.51 30.29
C THR A 85 9.47 -32.03 31.26
N ASN A 86 10.41 -31.16 31.66
CA ASN A 86 11.43 -31.53 32.63
C ASN A 86 10.79 -31.75 34.01
N PRO A 87 11.05 -32.88 34.70
CA PRO A 87 10.62 -33.00 36.09
C PRO A 87 11.31 -31.91 36.92
N ALA A 88 10.58 -31.28 37.85
CA ALA A 88 11.16 -30.29 38.75
C ALA A 88 12.23 -30.95 39.64
N VAL A 89 13.51 -30.87 39.25
CA VAL A 89 14.62 -31.41 40.05
C VAL A 89 15.05 -30.37 41.08
N VAL A 90 15.04 -30.76 42.36
CA VAL A 90 15.69 -29.99 43.43
C VAL A 90 17.20 -30.08 43.22
N ALA A 91 17.83 -28.98 42.80
CA ALA A 91 19.25 -28.94 42.49
C ALA A 91 20.13 -29.40 43.68
N ALA A 92 20.97 -30.41 43.44
CA ALA A 92 22.05 -30.78 44.35
C ALA A 92 23.29 -29.92 44.08
N GLY A 93 23.35 -28.70 44.65
CA GLY A 93 24.55 -27.86 44.63
C GLY A 93 24.28 -26.35 44.64
N LYS A 94 25.26 -25.55 45.11
CA LYS A 94 25.27 -24.09 44.90
C LYS A 94 25.56 -23.80 43.43
N ARG A 95 24.58 -23.27 42.71
CA ARG A 95 24.72 -22.74 41.34
C ARG A 95 25.01 -21.25 41.39
N GLU A 96 25.70 -20.71 40.39
CA GLU A 96 25.68 -19.25 40.20
C GLU A 96 24.27 -18.78 39.80
N ILE A 97 23.96 -17.50 40.04
CA ILE A 97 22.61 -16.94 39.88
C ILE A 97 22.06 -17.08 38.44
N ASN A 98 22.93 -17.29 37.45
CA ASN A 98 22.57 -17.39 36.03
C ASN A 98 23.04 -18.70 35.35
N GLU A 99 23.50 -19.69 36.11
CA GLU A 99 23.96 -20.97 35.55
C GLU A 99 22.76 -21.91 35.32
N LEU A 100 22.57 -22.36 34.08
CA LEU A 100 21.50 -23.29 33.74
C LEU A 100 21.74 -24.67 34.39
N PRO A 101 20.68 -25.38 34.80
CA PRO A 101 20.77 -26.76 35.26
C PRO A 101 21.44 -27.68 34.21
N PRO A 102 22.16 -28.75 34.63
CA PRO A 102 22.65 -29.77 33.69
C PRO A 102 21.53 -30.49 32.91
N ASP A 103 20.32 -30.47 33.46
CA ASP A 103 19.07 -31.02 32.91
C ASP A 103 18.21 -29.93 32.23
N ALA A 104 18.78 -28.75 31.93
CA ALA A 104 18.05 -27.69 31.25
C ALA A 104 17.50 -28.17 29.90
N ARG A 105 16.26 -27.77 29.58
CA ARG A 105 15.60 -28.04 28.31
C ARG A 105 16.44 -27.59 27.13
N PHE A 106 17.04 -26.41 27.26
CA PHE A 106 17.80 -25.79 26.19
C PHE A 106 19.30 -25.81 26.46
N ARG A 107 20.07 -26.13 25.42
CA ARG A 107 21.50 -25.89 25.35
C ARG A 107 21.76 -24.61 24.55
N LEU A 108 22.49 -23.67 25.15
CA LEU A 108 22.81 -22.41 24.52
C LEU A 108 24.06 -22.55 23.63
N GLU A 109 23.94 -22.07 22.40
CA GLU A 109 25.06 -21.76 21.53
C GLU A 109 24.96 -20.31 21.05
N SER A 110 26.02 -19.80 20.43
CA SER A 110 25.98 -18.44 19.90
C SER A 110 26.78 -18.30 18.63
N ILE A 111 26.22 -17.55 17.70
CA ILE A 111 26.85 -17.12 16.46
C ILE A 111 27.27 -15.66 16.63
N ALA A 112 28.49 -15.31 16.21
CA ALA A 112 28.89 -13.91 16.18
C ALA A 112 28.07 -13.17 15.12
N SER A 113 27.28 -12.17 15.52
CA SER A 113 26.66 -11.25 14.56
C SER A 113 27.65 -10.15 14.15
N GLU A 114 28.64 -9.88 15.02
CA GLU A 114 29.63 -8.80 14.95
C GLU A 114 29.03 -7.39 15.01
N LYS A 115 27.72 -7.28 14.84
CA LYS A 115 26.94 -6.07 14.54
C LYS A 115 25.67 -6.03 15.38
N ARG A 116 25.09 -4.83 15.50
CA ARG A 116 23.77 -4.66 16.11
C ARG A 116 22.70 -5.13 15.12
N ILE A 117 21.71 -5.88 15.58
CA ILE A 117 20.59 -6.40 14.81
C ILE A 117 19.35 -5.59 15.15
N ALA A 118 18.66 -5.08 14.11
CA ALA A 118 17.35 -4.44 14.20
C ALA A 118 16.23 -5.47 14.04
N ASP A 119 16.39 -6.37 13.06
CA ASP A 119 15.43 -7.43 12.78
C ASP A 119 16.11 -8.72 12.33
N LEU A 120 15.45 -9.85 12.60
CA LEU A 120 15.92 -11.20 12.30
C LEU A 120 14.73 -12.10 11.93
N VAL A 121 14.92 -12.88 10.87
CA VAL A 121 14.00 -13.93 10.42
C VAL A 121 14.73 -15.25 10.31
N VAL A 122 13.98 -16.34 10.49
CA VAL A 122 14.48 -17.71 10.40
C VAL A 122 13.61 -18.45 9.38
N ALA A 123 14.20 -18.85 8.26
CA ALA A 123 13.48 -19.48 7.15
C ALA A 123 14.45 -20.20 6.21
N ASP A 124 13.98 -21.17 5.42
CA ASP A 124 14.80 -21.84 4.40
C ASP A 124 15.04 -20.91 3.20
N LEU A 125 16.23 -20.31 3.12
CA LEU A 125 16.61 -19.30 2.12
C LEU A 125 17.47 -19.88 0.99
N ASN A 126 17.62 -21.21 0.93
CA ASN A 126 18.33 -21.90 -0.15
C ASN A 126 17.62 -23.19 -0.65
N ASN A 127 16.40 -23.49 -0.20
CA ASN A 127 15.62 -24.67 -0.53
C ASN A 127 16.32 -26.00 -0.19
N ASP A 128 17.04 -26.05 0.93
CA ASP A 128 17.67 -27.28 1.43
C ASP A 128 16.92 -27.95 2.59
N GLN A 129 15.73 -27.42 2.90
CA GLN A 129 14.83 -27.83 3.99
C GLN A 129 15.40 -27.62 5.39
N ARG A 130 16.47 -26.84 5.54
CA ARG A 130 16.95 -26.36 6.85
C ARG A 130 16.65 -24.88 6.99
N PRO A 131 16.18 -24.43 8.16
CA PRO A 131 15.99 -23.00 8.40
C PRO A 131 17.36 -22.30 8.50
N ASP A 132 17.49 -21.22 7.74
CA ASP A 132 18.63 -20.31 7.70
C ASP A 132 18.37 -19.05 8.53
N LEU A 133 19.41 -18.26 8.78
CA LEU A 133 19.30 -16.96 9.45
C LEU A 133 19.46 -15.82 8.45
N ALA A 134 18.52 -14.88 8.46
CA ALA A 134 18.69 -13.57 7.85
C ALA A 134 18.44 -12.46 8.86
N TYR A 135 19.33 -11.48 8.91
CA TYR A 135 19.22 -10.37 9.84
C TYR A 135 19.75 -9.06 9.25
N TYR A 136 19.17 -7.95 9.70
CA TYR A 136 19.52 -6.61 9.26
C TYR A 136 19.81 -5.72 10.47
N GLY A 137 20.77 -4.80 10.36
CA GLY A 137 21.05 -3.85 11.43
C GLY A 137 22.20 -2.89 11.13
N ASP A 138 23.01 -2.53 12.15
CA ASP A 138 24.08 -1.51 12.05
C ASP A 138 25.49 -2.12 11.96
N PRO A 139 26.33 -1.74 10.98
CA PRO A 139 26.04 -0.81 9.88
C PRO A 139 24.98 -1.42 8.95
N LYS A 140 24.25 -0.57 8.23
CA LYS A 140 23.12 -0.89 7.34
C LYS A 140 23.42 -2.03 6.34
N GLU A 141 23.42 -3.26 6.83
CA GLU A 141 23.82 -4.48 6.15
C GLU A 141 22.76 -5.55 6.39
N LEU A 142 22.31 -6.16 5.31
CA LEU A 142 21.58 -7.42 5.34
C LEU A 142 22.61 -8.56 5.34
N VAL A 143 22.48 -9.48 6.28
CA VAL A 143 23.34 -10.66 6.40
C VAL A 143 22.50 -11.92 6.34
N VAL A 144 22.93 -12.87 5.51
CA VAL A 144 22.34 -14.22 5.42
C VAL A 144 23.40 -15.26 5.75
N GLN A 145 23.08 -16.17 6.66
CA GLN A 145 23.90 -17.32 7.04
C GLN A 145 23.09 -18.59 6.86
N TYR A 146 23.54 -19.43 5.93
CA TYR A 146 22.92 -20.73 5.68
C TYR A 146 23.31 -21.76 6.72
N ASN A 147 22.34 -22.55 7.14
CA ASN A 147 22.50 -23.70 8.01
C ASN A 147 23.01 -24.90 7.21
N GLN A 148 24.22 -25.37 7.53
CA GLN A 148 24.85 -26.49 6.82
C GLN A 148 24.57 -27.84 7.48
N GLY A 149 23.78 -27.86 8.55
CA GLY A 149 23.52 -29.03 9.38
C GLY A 149 24.66 -29.36 10.35
N GLY A 150 24.38 -30.20 11.35
CA GLY A 150 25.38 -30.64 12.33
C GLY A 150 25.98 -29.51 13.18
N GLY A 151 25.22 -28.41 13.36
CA GLY A 151 25.67 -27.21 14.09
C GLY A 151 26.69 -26.35 13.33
N GLN A 152 26.85 -26.55 12.02
CA GLN A 152 27.74 -25.73 11.18
C GLN A 152 26.95 -24.66 10.41
N TRP A 153 27.51 -23.47 10.35
CA TRP A 153 26.96 -22.32 9.63
C TRP A 153 27.91 -21.89 8.52
N SER A 154 27.35 -21.53 7.37
CA SER A 154 28.13 -20.97 6.27
C SER A 154 28.78 -19.63 6.64
N ALA A 155 29.78 -19.21 5.86
CA ALA A 155 30.29 -17.85 5.97
C ALA A 155 29.17 -16.83 5.64
N PRO A 156 29.07 -15.71 6.38
CA PRO A 156 28.00 -14.73 6.18
C PRO A 156 28.06 -14.09 4.79
N LYS A 157 26.96 -14.18 4.04
CA LYS A 157 26.75 -13.37 2.84
C LYS A 157 26.18 -12.01 3.25
N ARG A 158 26.68 -10.93 2.64
CA ARG A 158 26.38 -9.56 3.07
C ARG A 158 25.97 -8.69 1.89
N TRP A 159 24.95 -7.86 2.10
CA TRP A 159 24.53 -6.81 1.19
C TRP A 159 24.47 -5.50 1.95
N THR A 160 25.19 -4.48 1.49
CA THR A 160 25.07 -3.13 2.01
C THR A 160 23.80 -2.49 1.47
N VAL A 161 22.93 -2.01 2.36
CA VAL A 161 21.62 -1.45 2.01
C VAL A 161 21.49 -0.06 2.63
N GLU A 162 22.05 0.95 1.96
CA GLU A 162 22.22 2.31 2.53
C GLU A 162 20.91 2.98 2.98
N ASP A 163 19.79 2.64 2.36
CA ASP A 163 18.45 3.14 2.67
C ASP A 163 17.62 2.11 3.45
N GLY A 164 18.18 1.02 3.97
CA GLY A 164 17.43 0.07 4.78
C GLY A 164 16.97 0.69 6.11
N LEU A 165 15.71 0.46 6.49
CA LEU A 165 15.16 1.01 7.72
C LEU A 165 15.59 0.20 8.94
N HIS A 166 16.21 0.86 9.91
CA HIS A 166 16.64 0.25 11.18
C HIS A 166 15.48 0.22 12.19
N LEU A 167 14.44 -0.52 11.83
CA LEU A 167 13.21 -0.70 12.62
C LEU A 167 13.01 -2.18 12.95
N PRO A 168 12.30 -2.51 14.06
CA PRO A 168 11.78 -3.86 14.23
C PRO A 168 10.76 -4.18 13.12
N ASN A 169 10.60 -5.46 12.78
CA ASN A 169 9.65 -5.95 11.76
C ASN A 169 9.87 -5.34 10.37
N CYS A 170 11.14 -5.12 9.99
CA CYS A 170 11.56 -4.64 8.68
C CYS A 170 11.94 -5.77 7.71
N LEU A 171 11.98 -7.02 8.18
CA LEU A 171 12.22 -8.22 7.39
C LEU A 171 10.98 -9.12 7.33
N ALA A 172 10.77 -9.76 6.18
CA ALA A 172 9.81 -10.86 6.01
C ALA A 172 10.42 -11.94 5.10
N ALA A 173 10.08 -13.21 5.32
CA ALA A 173 10.56 -14.32 4.51
C ALA A 173 9.40 -15.29 4.20
N GLU A 174 8.91 -15.26 2.96
CA GLU A 174 7.73 -15.98 2.46
C GLU A 174 7.84 -16.17 0.94
N ASP A 175 6.95 -16.95 0.32
CA ASP A 175 6.84 -17.06 -1.15
C ASP A 175 6.19 -15.79 -1.75
N LEU A 176 7.01 -14.79 -2.08
CA LEU A 176 6.58 -13.45 -2.47
C LEU A 176 6.44 -13.28 -3.99
N ASN A 177 6.77 -14.31 -4.77
CA ASN A 177 6.61 -14.35 -6.21
C ASN A 177 5.70 -15.51 -6.71
N GLY A 178 5.21 -16.35 -5.81
CA GLY A 178 4.30 -17.46 -6.11
C GLY A 178 4.96 -18.67 -6.80
N ASP A 179 6.28 -18.84 -6.68
CA ASP A 179 7.02 -19.95 -7.31
C ASP A 179 7.25 -21.17 -6.40
N GLY A 180 6.78 -21.07 -5.14
CA GLY A 180 6.90 -22.09 -4.10
C GLY A 180 8.21 -22.09 -3.34
N LEU A 181 9.09 -21.10 -3.55
CA LEU A 181 10.34 -20.91 -2.83
C LEU A 181 10.23 -19.72 -1.85
N THR A 182 10.94 -19.79 -0.73
CA THR A 182 10.94 -18.70 0.24
C THR A 182 11.85 -17.56 -0.22
N ASP A 183 11.25 -16.41 -0.49
CA ASP A 183 11.94 -15.17 -0.79
C ASP A 183 12.25 -14.37 0.48
N LEU A 184 13.11 -13.35 0.37
CA LEU A 184 13.44 -12.44 1.47
C LEU A 184 13.10 -10.99 1.11
N LEU A 185 12.36 -10.31 1.97
CA LEU A 185 11.97 -8.92 1.79
C LEU A 185 12.58 -8.04 2.89
N LEU A 186 13.18 -6.93 2.50
CA LEU A 186 13.70 -5.90 3.40
C LEU A 186 13.04 -4.56 3.14
N LEU A 187 12.52 -3.94 4.19
CA LEU A 187 11.95 -2.60 4.15
C LEU A 187 13.04 -1.52 4.13
N GLY A 188 13.09 -0.72 3.05
CA GLY A 188 13.91 0.48 2.93
C GLY A 188 13.13 1.78 3.07
N GLU A 189 13.83 2.91 3.07
CA GLU A 189 13.29 4.27 3.19
C GLU A 189 12.49 4.69 1.95
N ASN A 190 12.85 4.15 0.78
CA ASN A 190 12.26 4.54 -0.51
C ASN A 190 11.60 3.40 -1.28
N ALA A 191 11.97 2.16 -1.02
CA ALA A 191 11.42 0.97 -1.64
C ALA A 191 11.58 -0.26 -0.73
N LEU A 192 10.72 -1.26 -0.91
CA LEU A 192 10.98 -2.61 -0.39
C LEU A 192 11.98 -3.29 -1.33
N ARG A 193 12.90 -4.09 -0.78
CA ARG A 193 13.87 -4.89 -1.53
C ARG A 193 13.50 -6.35 -1.45
N LEU A 194 13.08 -6.91 -2.58
CA LEU A 194 12.72 -8.31 -2.70
C LEU A 194 13.90 -9.09 -3.28
N TYR A 195 14.51 -9.94 -2.45
CA TYR A 195 15.55 -10.89 -2.83
C TYR A 195 14.88 -12.23 -3.13
N VAL A 196 14.65 -12.48 -4.42
CA VAL A 196 13.99 -13.71 -4.88
C VAL A 196 14.94 -14.90 -4.73
N GLN A 197 14.46 -15.98 -4.12
CA GLN A 197 15.18 -17.25 -4.10
C GLN A 197 15.11 -17.91 -5.47
N LYS A 198 16.25 -18.37 -5.97
CA LYS A 198 16.36 -19.07 -7.23
C LYS A 198 16.46 -20.58 -7.00
N ARG A 199 16.03 -21.35 -8.00
CA ARG A 199 16.17 -22.82 -8.03
C ARG A 199 17.62 -23.32 -7.96
N ASP A 200 18.61 -22.44 -8.17
CA ASP A 200 20.02 -22.73 -7.98
C ASP A 200 20.50 -22.52 -6.52
N GLN A 201 19.56 -22.37 -5.57
CA GLN A 201 19.81 -22.20 -4.14
C GLN A 201 20.50 -20.87 -3.78
N THR A 202 20.38 -19.86 -4.63
CA THR A 202 20.91 -18.51 -4.39
C THR A 202 19.79 -17.47 -4.32
N LEU A 203 20.08 -16.34 -3.66
CA LEU A 203 19.23 -15.15 -3.73
C LEU A 203 19.62 -14.29 -4.94
N ALA A 204 18.63 -13.79 -5.66
CA ALA A 204 18.81 -12.86 -6.77
C ALA A 204 19.29 -11.48 -6.30
N GLU A 205 19.73 -10.66 -7.25
CA GLU A 205 19.81 -9.22 -7.02
C GLU A 205 18.41 -8.68 -6.67
N PRO A 206 18.30 -7.71 -5.74
CA PRO A 206 17.01 -7.30 -5.22
C PRO A 206 16.17 -6.56 -6.27
N GLU A 207 14.90 -6.96 -6.42
CA GLU A 207 13.89 -6.15 -7.08
C GLU A 207 13.44 -5.03 -6.12
N LEU A 208 13.30 -3.81 -6.65
CA LEU A 208 12.78 -2.68 -5.89
C LEU A 208 11.26 -2.57 -6.09
N LEU A 209 10.51 -2.76 -5.01
CA LEU A 209 9.08 -2.53 -4.99
C LEU A 209 8.81 -1.14 -4.38
N ALA A 210 8.34 -0.22 -5.22
CA ALA A 210 7.94 1.10 -4.76
C ALA A 210 6.76 1.00 -3.79
N PHE A 211 6.76 1.88 -2.79
CA PHE A 211 5.64 2.12 -1.89
C PHE A 211 5.41 3.62 -1.73
N SER A 212 4.22 4.02 -1.30
CA SER A 212 3.90 5.43 -1.13
C SER A 212 4.05 5.89 0.33
N GLY A 213 4.29 7.18 0.59
CA GLY A 213 4.45 7.71 1.95
C GLY A 213 5.60 7.05 2.74
N ALA A 214 5.41 6.88 4.05
CA ALA A 214 6.35 6.18 4.94
C ALA A 214 5.75 4.86 5.43
N LEU A 215 6.62 3.89 5.73
CA LEU A 215 6.28 2.59 6.31
C LEU A 215 7.14 2.33 7.54
N LYS A 216 6.64 1.47 8.44
CA LYS A 216 7.33 1.09 9.67
C LYS A 216 7.46 -0.42 9.87
N SER A 217 6.56 -1.22 9.31
CA SER A 217 6.70 -2.67 9.28
C SER A 217 6.09 -3.28 8.03
N VAL A 218 6.46 -4.53 7.80
CA VAL A 218 5.92 -5.40 6.75
C VAL A 218 5.60 -6.77 7.34
N GLN A 219 4.49 -7.36 6.91
CA GLN A 219 4.15 -8.76 7.12
C GLN A 219 3.68 -9.34 5.79
N ALA A 220 4.03 -10.60 5.51
CA ALA A 220 3.56 -11.34 4.36
C ALA A 220 2.65 -12.49 4.83
N LEU A 221 1.46 -12.59 4.24
CA LEU A 221 0.46 -13.62 4.54
C LEU A 221 -0.65 -13.62 3.46
N ASP A 222 -1.41 -14.71 3.32
CA ASP A 222 -2.57 -14.80 2.42
C ASP A 222 -3.78 -14.05 3.00
N ILE A 223 -3.86 -12.74 2.75
CA ILE A 223 -4.82 -11.85 3.42
C ILE A 223 -6.24 -12.03 2.86
N ASN A 224 -6.34 -12.35 1.57
CA ASN A 224 -7.62 -12.50 0.87
C ASN A 224 -8.08 -13.96 0.71
N GLY A 225 -7.28 -14.93 1.14
CA GLY A 225 -7.61 -16.36 1.14
C GLY A 225 -7.47 -17.04 -0.22
N ASP A 226 -6.72 -16.45 -1.15
CA ASP A 226 -6.56 -16.96 -2.51
C ASP A 226 -5.37 -17.91 -2.70
N GLY A 227 -4.66 -18.22 -1.61
CA GLY A 227 -3.54 -19.15 -1.56
C GLY A 227 -2.20 -18.53 -1.96
N ARG A 228 -2.10 -17.21 -2.10
CA ARG A 228 -0.87 -16.48 -2.41
C ARG A 228 -0.50 -15.52 -1.29
N GLN A 229 0.78 -15.23 -1.14
CA GLN A 229 1.25 -14.33 -0.09
C GLN A 229 1.06 -12.87 -0.52
N ASP A 230 0.27 -12.13 0.24
CA ASP A 230 0.05 -10.70 0.11
C ASP A 230 0.94 -9.90 1.05
N LEU A 231 1.07 -8.58 0.84
CA LEU A 231 1.78 -7.70 1.77
C LEU A 231 0.81 -6.89 2.61
N LEU A 232 0.99 -6.97 3.93
CA LEU A 232 0.44 -6.05 4.92
C LEU A 232 1.53 -5.05 5.34
N LEU A 233 1.33 -3.80 4.97
CA LEU A 233 2.25 -2.69 5.21
C LEU A 233 1.64 -1.71 6.20
N SER A 234 2.46 -1.15 7.08
CA SER A 234 1.95 -0.34 8.19
C SER A 234 2.66 1.03 8.34
N ASN A 235 1.90 2.03 8.79
CA ASN A 235 2.40 3.33 9.22
C ASN A 235 1.54 3.87 10.38
N TRP A 236 1.98 3.63 11.60
CA TRP A 236 1.10 3.39 12.74
C TRP A 236 0.48 4.70 13.28
N ASP A 237 1.09 5.85 12.98
CA ASP A 237 0.69 7.17 13.48
C ASP A 237 -0.24 7.95 12.54
N THR A 238 -0.80 7.31 11.51
CA THR A 238 -1.66 7.97 10.49
C THR A 238 -3.11 7.52 10.62
N PRO A 239 -4.07 8.29 10.04
CA PRO A 239 -5.47 7.84 9.95
C PRO A 239 -5.70 6.71 8.93
N THR A 240 -4.63 6.18 8.33
CA THR A 240 -4.64 5.05 7.40
C THR A 240 -3.46 4.12 7.72
N PRO A 241 -3.46 3.52 8.93
CA PRO A 241 -2.27 2.90 9.49
C PRO A 241 -1.91 1.56 8.84
N LEU A 242 -2.84 0.92 8.15
CA LEU A 242 -2.63 -0.35 7.44
C LEU A 242 -2.92 -0.17 5.94
N ARG A 243 -2.15 -0.89 5.13
CA ARG A 243 -2.26 -0.91 3.68
C ARG A 243 -1.96 -2.30 3.17
N PHE A 244 -2.63 -2.68 2.09
CA PHE A 244 -2.52 -4.01 1.51
C PHE A 244 -2.00 -3.92 0.09
N ARG A 245 -1.15 -4.87 -0.29
CA ARG A 245 -0.83 -5.15 -1.70
C ARG A 245 -1.07 -6.62 -1.98
N LEU A 246 -2.09 -6.88 -2.79
CA LEU A 246 -2.45 -8.25 -3.14
C LEU A 246 -1.52 -8.79 -4.22
N GLN A 247 -1.07 -10.03 -4.09
CA GLN A 247 -0.31 -10.73 -5.11
C GLN A 247 -1.25 -11.30 -6.17
N ASN A 248 -0.98 -11.00 -7.45
CA ASN A 248 -1.75 -11.55 -8.56
C ASN A 248 -1.26 -12.95 -8.96
N GLN A 249 -1.98 -13.60 -9.89
CA GLN A 249 -1.63 -14.94 -10.39
C GLN A 249 -0.27 -15.03 -11.09
N SER A 250 0.34 -13.89 -11.46
CA SER A 250 1.68 -13.84 -12.04
C SER A 250 2.79 -13.62 -11.00
N GLY A 251 2.47 -13.63 -9.71
CA GLY A 251 3.45 -13.41 -8.65
C GLY A 251 3.80 -11.93 -8.41
N ARG A 252 3.04 -10.99 -8.97
CA ARG A 252 3.31 -9.55 -8.85
C ARG A 252 2.33 -8.88 -7.90
N PHE A 253 2.84 -7.95 -7.09
CA PHE A 253 2.02 -7.15 -6.18
C PHE A 253 1.29 -6.01 -6.90
N GLY A 254 -0.03 -5.97 -6.73
CA GLY A 254 -0.91 -4.92 -7.23
C GLY A 254 -0.73 -3.55 -6.53
N PRO A 255 -1.67 -2.62 -6.75
CA PRO A 255 -1.67 -1.31 -6.08
C PRO A 255 -1.87 -1.44 -4.57
N GLU A 256 -1.47 -0.40 -3.83
CA GLU A 256 -1.77 -0.21 -2.42
C GLU A 256 -3.26 0.10 -2.22
N ILE A 257 -3.89 -0.69 -1.35
CA ILE A 257 -5.28 -0.56 -0.90
C ILE A 257 -5.25 0.00 0.51
N TYR A 258 -6.01 1.08 0.74
CA TYR A 258 -6.03 1.81 2.02
C TYR A 258 -7.35 1.67 2.75
N PHE A 259 -7.25 1.68 4.08
CA PHE A 259 -8.39 1.73 4.98
C PHE A 259 -8.21 2.85 6.01
N THR A 260 -9.29 3.58 6.28
CA THR A 260 -9.31 4.59 7.34
C THR A 260 -9.52 3.90 8.68
N LEU A 261 -8.54 4.00 9.56
CA LEU A 261 -8.61 3.49 10.94
C LEU A 261 -7.97 4.52 11.89
N PRO A 262 -8.32 4.50 13.18
CA PRO A 262 -7.56 5.25 14.18
C PRO A 262 -6.08 4.84 14.16
N PRO A 263 -5.14 5.75 14.48
CA PRO A 263 -3.74 5.40 14.68
C PRO A 263 -3.58 4.23 15.66
N ILE A 264 -2.68 3.32 15.33
CA ILE A 264 -2.45 2.07 16.07
C ILE A 264 -1.07 2.08 16.72
N ARG A 265 -0.87 1.21 17.70
CA ARG A 265 0.44 0.98 18.36
C ARG A 265 0.98 -0.43 18.17
N SER A 266 0.15 -1.36 17.73
CA SER A 266 0.45 -2.75 17.38
C SER A 266 -0.67 -3.29 16.50
N TYR A 267 -0.29 -4.24 15.65
CA TYR A 267 -1.21 -5.12 14.97
C TYR A 267 -0.62 -6.53 14.89
N TRP A 268 -1.51 -7.50 14.73
CA TRP A 268 -1.16 -8.86 14.39
C TRP A 268 -2.19 -9.38 13.40
N ALA A 269 -1.75 -10.03 12.33
CA ALA A 269 -2.62 -10.61 11.33
C ALA A 269 -2.32 -12.10 11.19
N ASP A 270 -3.35 -12.94 11.23
CA ASP A 270 -3.24 -14.39 11.15
C ASP A 270 -4.59 -15.02 10.78
N ASP A 271 -4.59 -16.23 10.22
CA ASP A 271 -5.78 -17.06 10.08
C ASP A 271 -6.04 -17.74 11.42
N LEU A 272 -6.99 -17.19 12.20
CA LEU A 272 -7.20 -17.62 13.58
C LEU A 272 -8.08 -18.86 13.66
N ASP A 273 -9.01 -19.06 12.73
CA ASP A 273 -9.96 -20.17 12.75
C ASP A 273 -9.70 -21.26 11.68
N GLY A 274 -8.67 -21.07 10.85
CA GLY A 274 -8.26 -22.02 9.82
C GLY A 274 -9.18 -21.99 8.58
N ASP A 275 -9.99 -20.93 8.43
CA ASP A 275 -10.93 -20.78 7.31
C ASP A 275 -10.31 -20.09 6.07
N ARG A 276 -9.00 -19.78 6.13
CA ARG A 276 -8.24 -19.01 5.14
C ARG A 276 -8.70 -17.56 4.97
N GLN A 277 -9.39 -16.99 5.96
CA GLN A 277 -9.66 -15.56 6.03
C GLN A 277 -8.89 -15.01 7.20
N VAL A 278 -7.96 -14.12 6.90
CA VAL A 278 -7.11 -13.52 7.92
C VAL A 278 -7.91 -12.55 8.79
N GLU A 279 -7.81 -12.74 10.11
CA GLU A 279 -8.16 -11.72 11.09
C GLU A 279 -6.98 -10.78 11.31
N ILE A 280 -7.30 -9.49 11.43
CA ILE A 280 -6.33 -8.46 11.76
C ILE A 280 -6.74 -7.87 13.11
N ILE A 281 -5.92 -8.12 14.11
CA ILE A 281 -6.05 -7.53 15.43
C ILE A 281 -5.26 -6.23 15.43
N THR A 282 -5.89 -5.11 15.75
CA THR A 282 -5.22 -3.82 15.92
C THR A 282 -5.34 -3.35 17.36
N ILE A 283 -4.31 -2.68 17.88
CA ILE A 283 -4.34 -2.01 19.18
C ILE A 283 -4.27 -0.51 18.95
N THR A 284 -5.32 0.22 19.32
CA THR A 284 -5.41 1.67 19.11
C THR A 284 -4.37 2.40 19.96
N GLN A 285 -3.65 3.36 19.37
CA GLN A 285 -2.53 4.06 20.00
C GLN A 285 -2.92 4.80 21.29
N ASN A 286 -4.04 5.51 21.27
CA ASN A 286 -4.45 6.39 22.38
C ASN A 286 -5.15 5.64 23.52
N SER A 287 -6.03 4.69 23.19
CA SER A 287 -6.83 3.98 24.19
C SER A 287 -6.19 2.69 24.68
N GLY A 288 -5.30 2.07 23.89
CA GLY A 288 -4.79 0.72 24.18
C GLY A 288 -5.86 -0.38 24.05
N ARG A 289 -6.99 -0.08 23.40
CA ARG A 289 -8.05 -1.06 23.11
C ARG A 289 -7.71 -1.85 21.86
N ALA A 290 -8.01 -3.14 21.89
CA ALA A 290 -7.87 -4.02 20.74
C ALA A 290 -9.17 -4.05 19.91
N GLN A 291 -9.05 -4.17 18.60
CA GLN A 291 -10.16 -4.38 17.67
C GLN A 291 -9.79 -5.52 16.72
N SER A 292 -10.72 -6.43 16.49
CA SER A 292 -10.60 -7.50 15.50
C SER A 292 -11.29 -7.09 14.21
N HIS A 293 -10.60 -7.25 13.09
CA HIS A 293 -11.11 -6.94 11.77
C HIS A 293 -10.91 -8.12 10.82
N ARG A 294 -11.74 -8.17 9.77
CA ARG A 294 -11.55 -9.08 8.63
C ARG A 294 -11.73 -8.31 7.33
N LEU A 295 -10.97 -8.67 6.30
CA LEU A 295 -11.15 -8.11 4.97
C LEU A 295 -12.41 -8.71 4.32
N GLY A 296 -13.31 -7.86 3.82
CA GLY A 296 -14.52 -8.28 3.13
C GLY A 296 -14.61 -7.66 1.73
N ALA A 297 -15.16 -8.41 0.77
CA ALA A 297 -15.50 -7.88 -0.55
C ALA A 297 -16.98 -7.47 -0.58
N ARG A 298 -17.28 -6.29 -1.13
CA ARG A 298 -18.65 -5.87 -1.40
C ARG A 298 -18.78 -5.09 -2.69
N PRO A 299 -20.01 -4.93 -3.23
CA PRO A 299 -20.24 -4.04 -4.36
C PRO A 299 -19.91 -2.59 -4.02
N PRO A 300 -19.54 -1.76 -5.02
CA PRO A 300 -19.26 -0.36 -4.82
C PRO A 300 -20.58 0.38 -4.60
N GLU A 301 -20.52 1.52 -3.92
CA GLU A 301 -21.67 2.41 -3.88
C GLU A 301 -21.88 3.09 -5.23
N LYS A 302 -23.13 3.14 -5.67
CA LYS A 302 -23.49 3.81 -6.92
C LYS A 302 -23.30 5.32 -6.78
N LEU A 303 -22.87 5.97 -7.86
CA LEU A 303 -22.94 7.42 -7.99
C LEU A 303 -24.41 7.88 -7.96
N GLY A 304 -24.68 8.89 -7.12
CA GLY A 304 -26.03 9.43 -6.85
C GLY A 304 -26.58 8.99 -5.48
N GLY A 305 -27.11 9.95 -4.71
CA GLY A 305 -27.70 9.70 -3.39
C GLY A 305 -26.66 9.62 -2.25
N ARG A 306 -26.71 8.57 -1.42
CA ARG A 306 -25.87 8.40 -0.21
C ARG A 306 -24.42 7.94 -0.49
N PHE A 307 -23.80 8.32 -1.61
CA PHE A 307 -22.42 7.92 -1.91
C PHE A 307 -21.47 8.31 -0.75
N ALA A 308 -20.95 7.31 -0.06
CA ALA A 308 -20.23 7.41 1.19
C ALA A 308 -18.75 7.04 1.04
N PHE A 309 -18.41 6.11 0.15
CA PHE A 309 -17.03 5.66 -0.09
C PHE A 309 -16.84 5.01 -1.48
N GLY A 310 -15.62 5.06 -2.01
CA GLY A 310 -15.15 4.23 -3.12
C GLY A 310 -13.78 3.65 -2.80
N GLN A 311 -13.31 2.65 -3.56
CA GLN A 311 -11.99 2.05 -3.32
C GLN A 311 -10.89 2.90 -3.95
N PHE A 312 -10.02 3.45 -3.10
CA PHE A 312 -8.82 4.13 -3.55
C PHE A 312 -7.71 3.10 -3.74
N ASN A 313 -7.18 3.04 -4.97
CA ASN A 313 -6.06 2.19 -5.34
C ASN A 313 -4.89 3.11 -5.69
N VAL A 314 -3.75 2.93 -5.03
CA VAL A 314 -2.54 3.73 -5.31
C VAL A 314 -1.49 2.81 -5.89
N LEU A 315 -1.08 3.04 -7.12
CA LEU A 315 0.10 2.42 -7.70
C LEU A 315 1.32 3.33 -7.44
N PRO A 316 2.21 2.95 -6.51
CA PRO A 316 3.41 3.73 -6.23
C PRO A 316 4.39 3.62 -7.40
N LEU A 317 5.07 4.71 -7.71
CA LEU A 317 6.13 4.75 -8.73
C LEU A 317 7.48 4.92 -8.05
N VAL A 318 8.55 4.60 -8.78
CA VAL A 318 9.92 4.87 -8.29
C VAL A 318 10.05 6.38 -8.06
N LYS A 319 10.58 6.79 -6.90
CA LYS A 319 10.71 8.22 -6.59
C LYS A 319 11.67 8.90 -7.57
N THR A 320 11.29 10.08 -8.05
CA THR A 320 12.15 10.92 -8.90
C THR A 320 12.31 12.31 -8.29
N GLY A 321 13.50 12.90 -8.46
CA GLY A 321 13.78 14.30 -8.12
C GLY A 321 13.47 15.28 -9.24
N LYS A 322 13.01 14.81 -10.41
CA LYS A 322 12.72 15.65 -11.58
C LYS A 322 11.42 16.45 -11.36
N ALA A 323 11.35 17.64 -11.93
CA ALA A 323 10.18 18.52 -11.78
C ALA A 323 8.92 17.99 -12.48
N LYS A 324 9.09 17.12 -13.49
CA LYS A 324 8.02 16.50 -14.26
C LYS A 324 8.36 15.05 -14.59
N ARG A 325 7.33 14.26 -14.84
CA ARG A 325 7.39 12.88 -15.28
C ARG A 325 6.37 12.68 -16.40
N GLY A 326 6.79 12.06 -17.49
CA GLY A 326 5.87 11.61 -18.53
C GLY A 326 4.94 10.52 -17.99
N LEU A 327 3.64 10.78 -17.97
CA LEU A 327 2.63 9.85 -17.48
C LEU A 327 1.33 10.07 -18.23
N THR A 328 0.74 9.00 -18.76
CA THR A 328 -0.55 9.11 -19.46
C THR A 328 -1.34 7.81 -19.42
N TRP A 329 -2.65 7.93 -19.64
CA TRP A 329 -3.53 6.81 -19.90
C TRP A 329 -3.92 6.83 -21.38
N GLY A 330 -3.74 5.72 -22.09
CA GLY A 330 -4.06 5.62 -23.51
C GLY A 330 -3.96 4.19 -24.00
N ASP A 331 -4.81 3.82 -24.96
CA ASP A 331 -4.78 2.52 -25.60
C ASP A 331 -3.51 2.41 -26.46
N VAL A 332 -2.56 1.56 -26.07
CA VAL A 332 -1.31 1.38 -26.82
C VAL A 332 -1.32 0.17 -27.73
N ASN A 333 -2.22 -0.79 -27.49
CA ASN A 333 -2.23 -2.07 -28.18
C ASN A 333 -3.41 -2.19 -29.18
N GLY A 334 -4.26 -1.17 -29.28
CA GLY A 334 -5.39 -1.08 -30.20
C GLY A 334 -6.64 -1.82 -29.73
N ASP A 335 -6.74 -2.18 -28.45
CA ASP A 335 -7.85 -2.97 -27.90
C ASP A 335 -9.00 -2.13 -27.31
N GLN A 336 -8.93 -0.81 -27.50
CA GLN A 336 -9.89 0.20 -27.05
C GLN A 336 -10.00 0.33 -25.53
N ARG A 337 -9.06 -0.23 -24.75
CA ARG A 337 -8.97 -0.01 -23.30
C ARG A 337 -7.76 0.87 -23.00
N PRO A 338 -7.91 1.93 -22.18
CA PRO A 338 -6.77 2.78 -21.85
C PRO A 338 -5.75 2.04 -20.96
N ASP A 339 -4.52 1.92 -21.44
CA ASP A 339 -3.38 1.40 -20.70
C ASP A 339 -2.67 2.52 -19.94
N LEU A 340 -1.89 2.18 -18.91
CA LEU A 340 -1.09 3.15 -18.16
C LEU A 340 0.37 3.14 -18.66
N LEU A 341 0.88 4.31 -19.02
CA LEU A 341 2.27 4.53 -19.42
C LEU A 341 2.95 5.45 -18.43
N VAL A 342 4.12 5.03 -17.95
CA VAL A 342 4.93 5.77 -16.99
C VAL A 342 6.36 5.83 -17.49
N ALA A 343 6.86 7.03 -17.77
CA ALA A 343 8.28 7.25 -17.99
C ALA A 343 9.01 7.39 -16.65
N GLU A 344 10.19 6.80 -16.53
CA GLU A 344 11.14 6.96 -15.43
C GLU A 344 12.25 7.93 -15.90
N PRO A 345 12.12 9.23 -15.61
CA PRO A 345 12.96 10.25 -16.25
C PRO A 345 14.44 10.16 -15.82
N ASP A 346 14.74 9.59 -14.66
CA ASP A 346 16.12 9.42 -14.19
C ASP A 346 16.84 8.24 -14.85
N SER A 347 16.13 7.12 -15.08
CA SER A 347 16.71 5.88 -15.62
C SER A 347 16.49 5.69 -17.12
N GLY A 348 15.68 6.54 -17.77
CA GLY A 348 15.37 6.43 -19.19
C GLY A 348 14.59 5.15 -19.50
N GLN A 349 13.60 4.82 -18.68
CA GLN A 349 12.71 3.67 -18.90
C GLN A 349 11.28 4.12 -19.15
N LEU A 350 10.55 3.40 -20.01
CA LEU A 350 9.10 3.52 -20.19
C LEU A 350 8.46 2.22 -19.67
N THR A 351 7.67 2.33 -18.63
CA THR A 351 6.90 1.20 -18.08
C THR A 351 5.47 1.27 -18.58
N ILE A 352 4.98 0.17 -19.17
CA ILE A 352 3.63 0.03 -19.70
C ILE A 352 2.88 -1.01 -18.88
N PHE A 353 1.71 -0.64 -18.36
CA PHE A 353 0.77 -1.50 -17.64
C PHE A 353 -0.48 -1.67 -18.50
N LEU A 354 -0.64 -2.86 -19.09
CA LEU A 354 -1.79 -3.14 -19.96
C LEU A 354 -3.06 -3.36 -19.15
N GLN A 355 -4.16 -2.75 -19.58
CA GLN A 355 -5.47 -2.97 -18.99
C GLN A 355 -6.08 -4.29 -19.47
N GLN A 356 -6.41 -5.15 -18.52
CA GLN A 356 -7.14 -6.39 -18.77
C GLN A 356 -8.63 -6.11 -19.01
N ALA A 357 -9.35 -7.09 -19.56
CA ALA A 357 -10.77 -6.95 -19.86
C ALA A 357 -11.65 -6.70 -18.61
N ASP A 358 -11.19 -7.10 -17.44
CA ASP A 358 -11.85 -6.88 -16.14
C ASP A 358 -11.50 -5.51 -15.51
N GLY A 359 -10.65 -4.71 -16.15
CA GLY A 359 -10.18 -3.41 -15.67
C GLY A 359 -8.95 -3.45 -14.76
N SER A 360 -8.44 -4.64 -14.42
CA SER A 360 -7.18 -4.77 -13.70
C SER A 360 -5.99 -4.37 -14.59
N LEU A 361 -4.89 -3.93 -13.98
CA LEU A 361 -3.64 -3.66 -14.69
C LEU A 361 -2.74 -4.90 -14.60
N ALA A 362 -2.25 -5.35 -15.76
CA ALA A 362 -1.19 -6.36 -15.81
C ALA A 362 0.10 -5.82 -15.18
N GLY A 363 1.01 -6.73 -14.79
CA GLY A 363 2.34 -6.37 -14.33
C GLY A 363 3.06 -5.49 -15.34
N GLY A 364 3.59 -4.36 -14.87
CA GLY A 364 4.27 -3.38 -15.72
C GLY A 364 5.50 -3.98 -16.40
N LYS A 365 5.66 -3.70 -17.69
CA LYS A 365 6.85 -4.04 -18.48
C LYS A 365 7.63 -2.77 -18.80
N SER A 366 8.92 -2.75 -18.47
CA SER A 366 9.80 -1.60 -18.70
C SER A 366 10.63 -1.78 -19.97
N PHE A 367 10.75 -0.70 -20.74
CA PHE A 367 11.50 -0.64 -22.00
C PHE A 367 12.45 0.56 -21.99
N PRO A 368 13.68 0.42 -22.53
CA PRO A 368 14.60 1.55 -22.66
C PRO A 368 14.02 2.67 -23.54
N THR A 369 14.23 3.92 -23.12
CA THR A 369 13.77 5.13 -23.80
C THR A 369 14.72 6.31 -23.54
N LEU A 370 14.30 7.53 -23.91
CA LEU A 370 15.02 8.78 -23.65
C LEU A 370 15.05 9.10 -22.14
N THR A 371 16.09 9.76 -21.66
CA THR A 371 16.11 10.29 -20.29
C THR A 371 15.31 11.58 -20.21
N GLY A 372 14.89 11.98 -19.01
CA GLY A 372 14.20 13.26 -18.79
C GLY A 372 12.86 13.42 -19.54
N VAL A 373 12.20 12.30 -19.88
CA VAL A 373 10.88 12.33 -20.52
C VAL A 373 9.85 12.95 -19.57
N SER A 374 9.34 14.12 -19.97
CA SER A 374 8.45 14.94 -19.16
C SER A 374 6.99 14.89 -19.61
N GLU A 375 6.73 14.51 -20.86
CA GLU A 375 5.37 14.40 -21.42
C GLU A 375 5.26 13.15 -22.30
N LEU A 376 4.09 12.51 -22.27
CA LEU A 376 3.72 11.38 -23.12
C LEU A 376 2.40 11.67 -23.81
N SER A 377 2.24 11.19 -25.04
CA SER A 377 0.96 11.18 -25.75
C SER A 377 0.82 9.87 -26.52
N VAL A 378 -0.39 9.31 -26.53
CA VAL A 378 -0.70 8.08 -27.25
C VAL A 378 -1.84 8.36 -28.22
N ALA A 379 -1.63 8.07 -29.50
CA ALA A 379 -2.65 8.26 -30.52
C ALA A 379 -2.30 7.49 -31.79
N ASP A 380 -3.31 6.88 -32.43
CA ASP A 380 -3.24 6.36 -33.81
C ASP A 380 -3.22 7.52 -34.81
N TRP A 381 -2.08 8.20 -34.93
CA TRP A 381 -1.99 9.46 -35.67
C TRP A 381 -1.96 9.27 -37.19
N ASP A 382 -1.68 8.06 -37.67
CA ASP A 382 -1.61 7.70 -39.08
C ASP A 382 -2.84 6.92 -39.56
N GLY A 383 -3.67 6.42 -38.63
CA GLY A 383 -4.95 5.78 -38.89
C GLY A 383 -4.82 4.31 -39.26
N ASP A 384 -3.70 3.66 -38.90
CA ASP A 384 -3.45 2.24 -39.19
C ASP A 384 -4.01 1.29 -38.12
N GLY A 385 -4.61 1.83 -37.05
CA GLY A 385 -5.15 1.09 -35.92
C GLY A 385 -4.11 0.67 -34.88
N ARG A 386 -2.87 1.15 -34.97
CA ARG A 386 -1.76 0.85 -34.03
C ARG A 386 -1.22 2.15 -33.44
N PRO A 387 -1.73 2.55 -32.27
CA PRO A 387 -1.37 3.83 -31.67
C PRO A 387 0.13 4.02 -31.46
N GLU A 388 0.61 5.22 -31.80
CA GLU A 388 1.96 5.67 -31.51
C GLU A 388 2.07 6.25 -30.11
N ILE A 389 3.28 6.11 -29.56
CA ILE A 389 3.70 6.72 -28.32
C ILE A 389 4.69 7.83 -28.65
N PHE A 390 4.31 9.07 -28.35
CA PHE A 390 5.16 10.25 -28.44
C PHE A 390 5.78 10.53 -27.07
N LEU A 391 7.08 10.81 -27.05
CA LEU A 391 7.84 11.04 -25.82
C LEU A 391 8.63 12.35 -25.94
N LEU A 392 8.24 13.37 -25.17
CA LEU A 392 8.99 14.61 -25.10
C LEU A 392 10.03 14.49 -23.99
N SER A 393 11.31 14.48 -24.37
CA SER A 393 12.44 14.63 -23.45
C SER A 393 12.85 16.10 -23.39
N ALA A 394 12.54 16.75 -22.27
CA ALA A 394 12.95 18.13 -22.03
C ALA A 394 14.46 18.23 -21.79
N GLU A 395 15.06 17.19 -21.21
CA GLU A 395 16.49 17.13 -20.89
C GLU A 395 17.35 16.94 -22.15
N GLU A 396 16.98 15.97 -23.01
CA GLU A 396 17.68 15.76 -24.28
C GLU A 396 17.26 16.79 -25.35
N GLY A 397 16.14 17.50 -25.13
CA GLY A 397 15.57 18.45 -26.08
C GLY A 397 15.14 17.76 -27.37
N ARG A 398 14.44 16.62 -27.25
CA ARG A 398 14.02 15.78 -28.38
C ARG A 398 12.59 15.28 -28.18
N VAL A 399 11.95 14.91 -29.28
CA VAL A 399 10.71 14.11 -29.25
C VAL A 399 10.99 12.77 -29.89
N GLY A 400 10.81 11.70 -29.13
CA GLY A 400 10.85 10.33 -29.59
C GLY A 400 9.47 9.86 -30.06
N LEU A 401 9.47 8.95 -31.03
CA LEU A 401 8.28 8.26 -31.53
C LEU A 401 8.54 6.75 -31.50
N THR A 402 7.63 6.00 -30.89
CA THR A 402 7.68 4.52 -30.90
C THR A 402 6.25 3.95 -30.94
N ARG A 403 6.14 2.63 -31.01
CA ARG A 403 4.87 1.89 -30.98
C ARG A 403 4.98 0.67 -30.07
N TYR A 404 3.83 0.21 -29.57
CA TYR A 404 3.73 -1.09 -28.91
C TYR A 404 3.49 -2.17 -29.97
N GLU A 405 4.44 -3.08 -30.11
CA GLU A 405 4.39 -4.14 -31.11
C GLU A 405 3.56 -5.34 -30.62
N THR A 406 3.03 -6.13 -31.55
CA THR A 406 2.14 -7.28 -31.27
C THR A 406 2.72 -8.38 -30.36
N GLU A 407 4.04 -8.41 -30.18
CA GLU A 407 4.72 -9.36 -29.26
C GLU A 407 4.96 -8.77 -27.85
N GLY A 408 4.39 -7.60 -27.57
CA GLY A 408 4.61 -6.87 -26.33
C GLY A 408 6.01 -6.30 -26.19
N LYS A 409 6.58 -5.87 -27.33
CA LYS A 409 7.88 -5.21 -27.44
C LYS A 409 7.68 -3.73 -27.75
N VAL A 410 8.60 -2.91 -27.28
CA VAL A 410 8.70 -1.49 -27.66
C VAL A 410 10.13 -1.26 -28.14
N ALA A 411 10.27 -0.80 -29.38
CA ALA A 411 11.58 -0.42 -29.90
C ALA A 411 12.05 0.91 -29.26
N PHE A 412 13.36 1.11 -29.21
CA PHE A 412 13.89 2.41 -28.78
C PHE A 412 13.32 3.53 -29.67
N PRO A 413 12.88 4.67 -29.11
CA PRO A 413 12.16 5.67 -29.89
C PRO A 413 12.97 6.25 -31.04
N ALA A 414 12.35 6.31 -32.22
CA ALA A 414 12.87 7.05 -33.36
C ALA A 414 12.76 8.54 -33.09
N LEU A 415 13.86 9.28 -33.25
CA LEU A 415 13.87 10.72 -33.00
C LEU A 415 13.19 11.46 -34.15
N LEU A 416 12.20 12.29 -33.79
CA LEU A 416 11.58 13.21 -34.73
C LEU A 416 12.58 14.33 -35.09
N PRO A 417 12.79 14.63 -36.38
CA PRO A 417 13.63 15.75 -36.78
C PRO A 417 12.93 17.06 -36.41
N LEU A 418 13.58 17.86 -35.55
CA LEU A 418 13.08 19.13 -35.05
C LEU A 418 14.14 20.22 -35.20
N GLU A 419 13.71 21.42 -35.56
CA GLU A 419 14.52 22.62 -35.54
C GLU A 419 14.20 23.41 -34.25
N GLY A 420 15.03 23.24 -33.23
CA GLY A 420 14.84 23.84 -31.90
C GLY A 420 14.51 22.82 -30.80
N LYS A 421 14.49 23.29 -29.55
CA LYS A 421 14.19 22.49 -28.36
C LYS A 421 12.67 22.42 -28.15
N PRO A 422 12.07 21.22 -28.01
CA PRO A 422 10.66 21.09 -27.68
C PRO A 422 10.39 21.50 -26.23
N LEU A 423 9.30 22.22 -26.03
CA LEU A 423 8.89 22.73 -24.71
C LEU A 423 7.62 22.06 -24.18
N ALA A 424 6.66 21.79 -25.08
CA ALA A 424 5.41 21.12 -24.80
C ALA A 424 4.86 20.51 -26.10
N MET A 425 4.08 19.44 -25.98
CA MET A 425 3.45 18.77 -27.12
C MET A 425 2.01 18.37 -26.85
N THR A 426 1.23 18.22 -27.92
CA THR A 426 -0.07 17.55 -27.88
C THR A 426 -0.37 16.89 -29.22
N VAL A 427 -1.06 15.75 -29.20
CA VAL A 427 -1.57 15.10 -30.41
C VAL A 427 -3.08 15.22 -30.40
N ALA A 428 -3.62 15.90 -31.40
CA ALA A 428 -5.03 16.21 -31.45
C ALA A 428 -5.55 16.34 -32.88
N ARG A 429 -6.87 16.20 -33.02
CA ARG A 429 -7.56 16.46 -34.26
C ARG A 429 -7.81 17.96 -34.31
N LEU A 430 -7.29 18.65 -35.34
CA LEU A 430 -7.35 20.13 -35.38
C LEU A 430 -8.66 20.67 -35.97
N SER A 431 -9.58 19.81 -36.42
CA SER A 431 -10.94 20.14 -36.83
C SER A 431 -11.82 18.89 -36.78
N SER A 432 -13.15 19.05 -36.73
CA SER A 432 -14.10 17.91 -36.65
C SER A 432 -13.94 16.87 -37.77
N GLN A 433 -13.47 17.28 -38.96
CA GLN A 433 -13.21 16.41 -40.12
C GLN A 433 -11.72 16.18 -40.39
N GLY A 434 -10.83 16.83 -39.64
CA GLY A 434 -9.37 16.73 -39.83
C GLY A 434 -8.83 15.40 -39.32
N VAL A 435 -7.59 15.05 -39.68
CA VAL A 435 -6.87 13.91 -39.09
C VAL A 435 -6.03 14.37 -37.89
N LEU A 436 -5.55 13.42 -37.08
CA LEU A 436 -4.67 13.73 -35.95
C LEU A 436 -3.37 14.39 -36.44
N ARG A 437 -2.87 15.32 -35.61
CA ARG A 437 -1.66 16.10 -35.85
C ARG A 437 -0.91 16.26 -34.54
N LEU A 438 0.42 16.25 -34.63
CA LEU A 438 1.29 16.61 -33.52
C LEU A 438 1.51 18.13 -33.54
N ALA A 439 1.09 18.82 -32.49
CA ALA A 439 1.40 20.22 -32.25
C ALA A 439 2.54 20.34 -31.22
N LEU A 440 3.54 21.16 -31.54
CA LEU A 440 4.74 21.36 -30.75
C LEU A 440 5.01 22.84 -30.54
N LEU A 441 5.37 23.21 -29.31
CA LEU A 441 6.02 24.49 -29.04
C LEU A 441 7.53 24.27 -29.03
N LEU A 442 8.24 24.93 -29.93
CA LEU A 442 9.70 24.84 -30.05
C LEU A 442 10.37 26.17 -29.67
N ASP A 443 11.56 26.07 -29.09
CA ASP A 443 12.49 27.17 -28.88
C ASP A 443 13.72 27.04 -29.76
N GLN A 444 14.01 28.08 -30.55
CA GLN A 444 15.25 28.19 -31.29
C GLN A 444 15.91 29.52 -30.95
N ASP A 445 16.97 29.45 -30.14
CA ASP A 445 17.74 30.61 -29.69
C ASP A 445 16.85 31.71 -29.08
N GLY A 446 15.89 31.30 -28.25
CA GLY A 446 14.91 32.18 -27.60
C GLY A 446 13.76 32.64 -28.48
N LYS A 447 13.68 32.24 -29.77
CA LYS A 447 12.51 32.46 -30.62
C LYS A 447 11.57 31.27 -30.51
N ARG A 448 10.30 31.55 -30.21
CA ARG A 448 9.28 30.51 -30.08
C ARG A 448 8.57 30.29 -31.41
N SER A 449 8.22 29.05 -31.69
CA SER A 449 7.38 28.70 -32.84
C SER A 449 6.39 27.60 -32.47
N LEU A 450 5.20 27.66 -33.08
CA LEU A 450 4.27 26.55 -33.14
C LEU A 450 4.60 25.72 -34.37
N VAL A 451 4.82 24.42 -34.19
CA VAL A 451 5.05 23.48 -35.27
C VAL A 451 3.95 22.43 -35.28
N ILE A 452 3.23 22.32 -36.40
CA ILE A 452 2.22 21.29 -36.65
C ILE A 452 2.82 20.26 -37.60
N ARG A 453 2.78 18.98 -37.21
CA ARG A 453 3.26 17.86 -38.01
C ARG A 453 2.18 16.82 -38.27
N SER A 454 2.26 16.18 -39.42
CA SER A 454 1.44 15.03 -39.80
C SER A 454 2.27 13.75 -39.88
N ALA A 455 1.62 12.60 -39.77
CA ALA A 455 2.23 11.29 -40.01
C ALA A 455 2.85 11.18 -41.42
N ALA A 456 2.24 11.84 -42.42
CA ALA A 456 2.75 11.90 -43.79
C ALA A 456 4.00 12.79 -43.97
N GLY A 457 4.56 13.34 -42.88
CA GLY A 457 5.78 14.15 -42.90
C GLY A 457 5.57 15.63 -43.24
N LEU A 458 4.34 16.07 -43.53
CA LEU A 458 4.05 17.51 -43.68
C LEU A 458 4.33 18.24 -42.37
N VAL A 459 5.05 19.36 -42.46
CA VAL A 459 5.41 20.23 -41.36
C VAL A 459 5.00 21.66 -41.69
N GLN A 460 4.27 22.29 -40.79
CA GLN A 460 3.95 23.72 -40.84
C GLN A 460 4.48 24.38 -39.59
N ALA A 461 5.32 25.40 -39.76
CA ALA A 461 5.85 26.21 -38.68
C ALA A 461 5.23 27.62 -38.72
N GLN A 462 4.84 28.13 -37.56
CA GLN A 462 4.37 29.49 -37.35
C GLN A 462 5.24 30.14 -36.26
N PRO A 463 5.96 31.23 -36.55
CA PRO A 463 6.65 31.98 -35.49
C PRO A 463 5.62 32.56 -34.53
N LEU A 464 5.94 32.55 -33.24
CA LEU A 464 5.13 33.17 -32.19
C LEU A 464 5.73 34.52 -31.77
N ALA A 465 4.96 35.32 -31.05
CA ALA A 465 5.36 36.65 -30.62
C ALA A 465 6.71 36.65 -29.88
N ASP A 466 7.59 37.61 -30.21
CA ASP A 466 8.93 37.73 -29.59
C ASP A 466 8.86 37.94 -28.07
N THR A 467 7.74 38.43 -27.55
CA THR A 467 7.47 38.60 -26.11
C THR A 467 7.20 37.28 -25.37
N PHE A 468 6.85 36.20 -26.09
CA PHE A 468 6.63 34.90 -25.47
C PHE A 468 7.96 34.22 -25.15
N LYS A 469 8.47 34.40 -23.93
CA LYS A 469 9.75 33.81 -23.49
C LYS A 469 9.61 32.76 -22.39
N SER A 470 8.44 32.64 -21.78
CA SER A 470 8.22 31.75 -20.63
C SER A 470 8.05 30.29 -21.07
N ASN A 471 8.37 29.36 -20.17
CA ASN A 471 8.27 27.93 -20.47
C ASN A 471 6.84 27.43 -20.21
N PRO A 472 6.17 26.82 -21.21
CA PRO A 472 4.85 26.25 -21.03
C PRO A 472 4.88 25.08 -20.06
N ASN A 473 3.87 25.00 -19.20
CA ASN A 473 3.62 23.84 -18.37
C ASN A 473 2.72 22.82 -19.07
N VAL A 474 1.71 23.30 -19.81
CA VAL A 474 0.74 22.46 -20.53
C VAL A 474 0.51 23.05 -21.91
N LEU A 475 0.40 22.17 -22.91
CA LEU A 475 -0.17 22.44 -24.22
C LEU A 475 -1.37 21.49 -24.41
N ALA A 476 -2.58 22.03 -24.46
CA ALA A 476 -3.80 21.24 -24.62
C ALA A 476 -4.58 21.67 -25.85
N ALA A 477 -5.28 20.72 -26.48
CA ALA A 477 -6.14 20.99 -27.61
C ALA A 477 -7.61 21.03 -27.17
N HIS A 478 -8.30 22.13 -27.48
CA HIS A 478 -9.71 22.35 -27.12
C HIS A 478 -10.31 23.44 -28.01
N ASP A 479 -11.55 23.29 -28.43
CA ASP A 479 -12.32 24.32 -29.13
C ASP A 479 -12.81 25.36 -28.10
N ALA A 480 -12.00 26.37 -27.82
CA ALA A 480 -12.19 27.24 -26.66
C ALA A 480 -13.30 28.27 -26.88
N ASP A 481 -13.54 28.69 -28.13
CA ASP A 481 -14.62 29.60 -28.50
C ASP A 481 -15.86 28.89 -29.08
N GLN A 482 -15.83 27.56 -29.17
CA GLN A 482 -16.91 26.70 -29.64
C GLN A 482 -17.31 26.99 -31.10
N ASP A 483 -16.32 27.28 -31.95
CA ASP A 483 -16.49 27.57 -33.38
C ASP A 483 -16.34 26.32 -34.29
N GLY A 484 -15.97 25.18 -33.73
CA GLY A 484 -15.80 23.90 -34.41
C GLY A 484 -14.37 23.64 -34.91
N LEU A 485 -13.45 24.60 -34.75
CA LEU A 485 -12.02 24.43 -34.94
C LEU A 485 -11.35 24.22 -33.58
N THR A 486 -10.29 23.41 -33.56
CA THR A 486 -9.60 23.12 -32.30
C THR A 486 -8.51 24.15 -32.04
N ASP A 487 -8.60 24.88 -30.93
CA ASP A 487 -7.56 25.79 -30.49
C ASP A 487 -6.48 25.06 -29.68
N LEU A 488 -5.36 25.75 -29.44
CA LEU A 488 -4.34 25.28 -28.52
C LEU A 488 -4.26 26.19 -27.30
N VAL A 489 -4.50 25.62 -26.13
CA VAL A 489 -4.45 26.28 -24.83
C VAL A 489 -3.06 26.04 -24.22
N VAL A 490 -2.33 27.13 -23.97
CA VAL A 490 -1.00 27.10 -23.38
C VAL A 490 -1.06 27.66 -21.97
N LEU A 491 -0.75 26.82 -20.99
CA LEU A 491 -0.70 27.22 -19.58
C LEU A 491 0.75 27.50 -19.17
N VAL A 492 0.98 28.68 -18.62
CA VAL A 492 2.28 29.12 -18.12
C VAL A 492 2.13 29.57 -16.66
N PRO A 493 2.98 29.09 -15.72
CA PRO A 493 2.97 29.54 -14.34
C PRO A 493 3.06 31.07 -14.21
N TYR A 494 2.21 31.66 -13.36
CA TYR A 494 2.15 33.09 -13.03
C TYR A 494 1.84 34.05 -14.19
N GLU A 495 1.46 33.54 -15.36
CA GLU A 495 1.11 34.34 -16.53
C GLU A 495 -0.36 34.22 -16.92
N LYS A 496 -0.77 35.02 -17.91
CA LYS A 496 -2.07 34.87 -18.57
C LYS A 496 -2.11 33.56 -19.36
N ILE A 497 -3.31 33.06 -19.60
CA ILE A 497 -3.49 31.89 -20.46
C ILE A 497 -3.29 32.37 -21.90
N LYS A 498 -2.36 31.72 -22.61
CA LYS A 498 -2.18 31.97 -24.04
C LYS A 498 -3.04 31.00 -24.82
N ILE A 499 -3.92 31.53 -25.66
CA ILE A 499 -4.74 30.75 -26.60
C ILE A 499 -4.18 31.00 -27.99
N LEU A 500 -3.76 29.92 -28.65
CA LEU A 500 -3.50 29.92 -30.08
C LEU A 500 -4.83 29.54 -30.74
N ARG A 501 -5.64 30.54 -31.04
CA ARG A 501 -7.00 30.35 -31.55
C ARG A 501 -6.97 30.10 -33.05
N GLN A 502 -7.65 29.08 -33.53
CA GLN A 502 -7.58 28.68 -34.92
C GLN A 502 -8.56 29.51 -35.77
N SER A 503 -8.06 30.55 -36.44
CA SER A 503 -8.86 31.41 -37.33
C SER A 503 -9.25 30.74 -38.66
N ALA A 504 -8.47 29.74 -39.07
CA ALA A 504 -8.69 28.89 -40.24
C ALA A 504 -7.86 27.60 -40.07
N PRO A 505 -8.14 26.52 -40.82
CA PRO A 505 -7.40 25.26 -40.71
C PRO A 505 -5.87 25.44 -40.68
N ASN A 506 -5.26 25.04 -39.56
CA ASN A 506 -3.84 25.16 -39.22
C ASN A 506 -3.28 26.60 -39.19
N LYS A 507 -4.11 27.63 -39.05
CA LYS A 507 -3.68 29.03 -38.89
C LYS A 507 -4.13 29.58 -37.56
N PHE A 508 -3.17 29.99 -36.74
CA PHE A 508 -3.44 30.36 -35.35
C PHE A 508 -3.21 31.85 -35.11
N GLU A 509 -4.15 32.50 -34.43
CA GLU A 509 -3.95 33.83 -33.86
C GLU A 509 -3.57 33.72 -32.37
N GLU A 510 -2.65 34.57 -31.91
CA GLU A 510 -2.17 34.55 -30.52
C GLU A 510 -3.00 35.48 -29.64
N LEU A 511 -3.60 34.93 -28.59
CA LEU A 511 -4.41 35.67 -27.63
C LEU A 511 -3.86 35.48 -26.22
N ASP A 512 -3.56 36.56 -25.51
CA ASP A 512 -3.18 36.53 -24.09
C ASP A 512 -4.39 36.88 -23.22
N VAL A 513 -5.08 35.85 -22.73
CA VAL A 513 -6.37 35.97 -22.05
C VAL A 513 -6.18 35.84 -20.53
N PRO A 514 -6.59 36.84 -19.73
CA PRO A 514 -6.55 36.74 -18.28
C PRO A 514 -7.37 35.55 -17.77
N ALA A 515 -6.77 34.71 -16.94
CA ALA A 515 -7.50 33.62 -16.30
C ALA A 515 -8.58 34.19 -15.34
N PRO A 516 -9.77 33.59 -15.30
CA PRO A 516 -10.85 34.04 -14.44
C PRO A 516 -10.49 33.74 -12.97
N GLY A 517 -9.91 34.73 -12.28
CA GLY A 517 -9.44 34.57 -10.89
C GLY A 517 -8.01 35.06 -10.65
N GLY A 518 -7.33 35.51 -11.71
CA GLY A 518 -5.95 35.97 -11.71
C GLY A 518 -4.99 34.90 -12.21
N ASN A 519 -3.70 35.19 -12.26
CA ASN A 519 -2.71 34.20 -12.70
C ASN A 519 -2.51 33.12 -11.63
N ALA A 520 -2.25 31.88 -12.04
CA ALA A 520 -2.07 30.75 -11.15
C ALA A 520 -0.60 30.27 -11.15
N GLU A 521 -0.10 29.87 -9.99
CA GLU A 521 1.25 29.27 -9.85
C GLU A 521 1.33 27.90 -10.54
N GLN A 522 0.36 27.03 -10.28
CA GLN A 522 0.23 25.72 -10.91
C GLN A 522 -1.07 25.73 -11.73
N PRO A 523 -1.06 26.33 -12.93
CA PRO A 523 -2.25 26.37 -13.76
C PRO A 523 -2.59 24.93 -14.20
N TRP A 524 -3.87 24.60 -14.13
CA TRP A 524 -4.40 23.29 -14.48
C TRP A 524 -5.70 23.46 -15.25
N LEU A 525 -5.97 22.54 -16.19
CA LEU A 525 -7.21 22.50 -16.94
C LEU A 525 -7.74 21.08 -17.14
N THR A 526 -9.04 20.98 -17.38
CA THR A 526 -9.68 19.84 -18.06
C THR A 526 -10.85 20.36 -18.89
N ARG A 527 -11.66 19.48 -19.45
CA ARG A 527 -12.88 19.83 -20.20
C ARG A 527 -14.03 18.92 -19.83
N ALA A 528 -15.24 19.46 -19.83
CA ALA A 528 -16.48 18.72 -19.67
C ALA A 528 -17.65 19.60 -20.12
N ASP A 529 -18.73 18.97 -20.59
CA ASP A 529 -20.02 19.62 -20.76
C ASP A 529 -20.68 19.80 -19.38
N VAL A 530 -20.68 21.04 -18.86
CA VAL A 530 -21.11 21.36 -17.48
C VAL A 530 -22.58 21.76 -17.41
N ASP A 531 -23.11 22.30 -18.50
CA ASP A 531 -24.50 22.79 -18.58
C ASP A 531 -25.44 21.86 -19.36
N GLY A 532 -24.90 20.85 -20.05
CA GLY A 532 -25.63 19.80 -20.75
C GLY A 532 -26.02 20.19 -22.18
N ASP A 533 -25.35 21.19 -22.78
CA ASP A 533 -25.66 21.66 -24.13
C ASP A 533 -25.00 20.83 -25.25
N GLY A 534 -24.20 19.83 -24.88
CA GLY A 534 -23.47 18.94 -25.79
C GLY A 534 -22.12 19.48 -26.27
N ARG A 535 -21.69 20.65 -25.78
CA ARG A 535 -20.37 21.23 -26.03
C ARG A 535 -19.58 21.20 -24.73
N GLU A 536 -18.30 20.89 -24.81
CA GLU A 536 -17.45 20.91 -23.62
C GLU A 536 -17.00 22.34 -23.32
N GLU A 537 -17.05 22.75 -22.06
CA GLU A 537 -16.38 23.95 -21.56
C GLU A 537 -14.96 23.65 -21.14
N LEU A 538 -14.11 24.68 -21.18
CA LEU A 538 -12.79 24.64 -20.54
C LEU A 538 -12.96 24.82 -19.03
N LEU A 539 -12.44 23.88 -18.25
CA LEU A 539 -12.50 23.91 -16.79
C LEU A 539 -11.17 24.37 -16.21
N LEU A 540 -11.21 25.44 -15.42
CA LEU A 540 -10.04 26.03 -14.80
C LEU A 540 -10.17 25.96 -13.27
N ALA A 541 -9.30 25.19 -12.64
CA ALA A 541 -9.23 25.08 -11.18
C ALA A 541 -8.33 26.18 -10.63
N GLN A 542 -8.84 26.99 -9.69
CA GLN A 542 -8.07 28.05 -9.08
C GLN A 542 -8.61 28.43 -7.70
N LYS A 543 -7.70 28.64 -6.73
CA LYS A 543 -8.06 29.01 -5.35
C LYS A 543 -9.09 28.00 -4.83
N ASN A 544 -10.25 28.47 -4.36
CA ASN A 544 -11.31 27.65 -3.81
C ASN A 544 -12.45 27.36 -4.81
N PHE A 545 -12.26 27.54 -6.12
CA PHE A 545 -13.30 27.32 -7.13
C PHE A 545 -12.79 26.65 -8.41
N LEU A 546 -13.72 26.00 -9.10
CA LEU A 546 -13.59 25.52 -10.47
C LEU A 546 -14.52 26.38 -11.34
N ARG A 547 -14.01 26.91 -12.45
CA ARG A 547 -14.82 27.67 -13.41
C ARG A 547 -14.88 26.97 -14.74
N ALA A 548 -16.10 26.84 -15.26
CA ALA A 548 -16.36 26.46 -16.63
C ALA A 548 -16.41 27.73 -17.49
N VAL A 549 -15.57 27.81 -18.51
CA VAL A 549 -15.43 29.00 -19.34
C VAL A 549 -15.47 28.71 -20.82
N VAL A 550 -15.99 29.68 -21.56
CA VAL A 550 -15.94 29.74 -23.03
C VAL A 550 -15.27 31.05 -23.42
N LEU A 551 -14.35 30.99 -24.37
CA LEU A 551 -13.69 32.16 -24.93
C LEU A 551 -14.69 32.95 -25.80
N LYS A 552 -14.79 34.26 -25.58
CA LYS A 552 -15.66 35.15 -26.35
C LYS A 552 -14.95 36.43 -26.75
N ALA A 553 -15.32 36.95 -27.92
CA ALA A 553 -14.96 38.30 -28.32
C ALA A 553 -15.80 39.30 -27.52
N ASP A 554 -15.16 40.32 -26.96
CA ASP A 554 -15.82 41.40 -26.24
C ASP A 554 -16.70 42.23 -27.21
N GLU A 555 -17.89 42.62 -26.77
CA GLU A 555 -18.74 43.55 -27.51
C GLU A 555 -18.09 44.94 -27.52
N ASN A 556 -17.63 45.38 -28.69
CA ASN A 556 -16.96 46.68 -28.79
C ASN A 556 -17.95 47.83 -28.55
N GLY A 557 -17.57 48.80 -27.71
CA GLY A 557 -18.25 50.10 -27.68
C GLY A 557 -18.09 50.83 -29.02
N PRO A 558 -18.99 51.75 -29.38
CA PRO A 558 -18.88 52.49 -30.63
C PRO A 558 -17.58 53.32 -30.65
N GLY A 559 -16.60 52.89 -31.45
CA GLY A 559 -15.30 53.55 -31.62
C GLY A 559 -14.07 52.78 -31.12
N GLU A 560 -14.24 51.60 -30.49
CA GLU A 560 -13.12 50.76 -30.07
C GLU A 560 -12.66 49.80 -31.18
N ALA A 561 -11.35 49.51 -31.21
CA ALA A 561 -10.78 48.54 -32.16
C ALA A 561 -11.39 47.16 -31.91
N ARG A 562 -11.91 46.53 -32.97
CA ARG A 562 -12.45 45.16 -32.92
C ARG A 562 -11.38 44.20 -32.37
N GLY A 563 -11.76 43.33 -31.42
CA GLY A 563 -11.07 42.04 -31.21
C GLY A 563 -10.39 41.81 -29.86
N LYS A 564 -10.89 42.39 -28.76
CA LYS A 564 -10.47 41.96 -27.41
C LYS A 564 -11.21 40.66 -27.05
N TRP A 565 -10.50 39.67 -26.52
CA TRP A 565 -11.05 38.37 -26.16
C TRP A 565 -10.99 38.16 -24.64
N SER A 566 -12.02 37.54 -24.08
CA SER A 566 -12.12 37.24 -22.66
C SER A 566 -12.82 35.90 -22.39
N PHE A 567 -12.56 35.31 -21.22
CA PHE A 567 -13.29 34.13 -20.78
C PHE A 567 -14.65 34.53 -20.19
N ALA A 568 -15.73 34.12 -20.85
CA ALA A 568 -17.06 34.17 -20.29
C ALA A 568 -17.25 32.97 -19.34
N VAL A 569 -17.45 33.26 -18.06
CA VAL A 569 -17.76 32.21 -17.06
C VAL A 569 -19.19 31.73 -17.27
N ARG A 570 -19.35 30.46 -17.62
CA ARG A 570 -20.64 29.80 -17.75
C ARG A 570 -21.14 29.34 -16.38
N GLU A 571 -20.26 28.69 -15.64
CA GLU A 571 -20.57 28.11 -14.34
C GLU A 571 -19.37 28.22 -13.38
N GLN A 572 -19.68 28.21 -12.08
CA GLN A 572 -18.68 28.16 -11.02
C GLN A 572 -19.08 27.14 -9.96
N ILE A 573 -18.17 26.24 -9.63
CA ILE A 573 -18.30 25.24 -8.56
C ILE A 573 -17.32 25.62 -7.45
N ASN A 574 -17.81 25.80 -6.23
CA ASN A 574 -16.95 26.13 -5.09
C ASN A 574 -16.49 24.85 -4.38
N GLY A 575 -15.26 24.88 -3.86
CA GLY A 575 -14.74 23.86 -2.97
C GLY A 575 -15.46 23.84 -1.61
N ALA A 576 -15.13 22.86 -0.78
CA ALA A 576 -15.81 22.60 0.49
C ALA A 576 -15.63 23.71 1.56
N GLY A 577 -14.68 24.64 1.39
CA GLY A 577 -14.49 25.74 2.31
C GLY A 577 -13.72 26.93 1.72
N ALA A 578 -13.66 28.02 2.46
CA ALA A 578 -12.91 29.22 2.05
C ALA A 578 -11.39 28.99 1.97
N ASN A 579 -10.88 28.00 2.71
CA ASN A 579 -9.47 27.59 2.69
C ASN A 579 -9.16 26.49 1.66
N SER A 580 -10.12 26.10 0.82
CA SER A 580 -9.91 25.11 -0.23
C SER A 580 -8.88 25.59 -1.26
N ARG A 581 -8.03 24.67 -1.73
CA ARG A 581 -7.14 24.90 -2.88
C ARG A 581 -7.35 23.80 -3.92
N LEU A 582 -8.21 24.10 -4.88
CA LEU A 582 -8.54 23.18 -5.96
C LEU A 582 -7.42 23.14 -7.01
N VAL A 583 -6.95 21.94 -7.32
CA VAL A 583 -5.85 21.70 -8.27
C VAL A 583 -6.22 20.71 -9.38
N GLY A 584 -7.44 20.19 -9.38
CA GLY A 584 -7.93 19.28 -10.39
C GLY A 584 -9.42 19.01 -10.26
N ALA A 585 -10.01 18.53 -11.35
CA ALA A 585 -11.41 18.12 -11.40
C ALA A 585 -11.61 16.96 -12.39
N ALA A 586 -12.61 16.12 -12.13
CA ALA A 586 -13.07 15.11 -13.09
C ALA A 586 -14.59 15.10 -13.11
N ALA A 587 -15.16 15.14 -14.32
CA ALA A 587 -16.59 14.97 -14.56
C ALA A 587 -16.87 13.50 -14.86
N LEU A 588 -17.85 12.91 -14.18
CA LEU A 588 -18.30 11.55 -14.44
C LEU A 588 -19.80 11.52 -14.75
N PRO A 589 -20.24 10.66 -15.70
CA PRO A 589 -21.66 10.50 -15.98
C PRO A 589 -22.42 10.08 -14.72
N ASN A 590 -23.49 10.80 -14.40
CA ASN A 590 -24.38 10.43 -13.30
C ASN A 590 -25.56 9.64 -13.87
N GLN A 591 -25.73 8.37 -13.46
CA GLN A 591 -26.86 7.56 -13.96
C GLN A 591 -28.23 8.05 -13.47
N SER A 592 -28.26 8.89 -12.42
CA SER A 592 -29.47 9.39 -11.79
C SER A 592 -29.83 10.82 -12.21
N ALA A 593 -28.99 11.49 -13.01
CA ALA A 593 -29.18 12.87 -13.44
C ALA A 593 -28.74 13.07 -14.89
N ALA A 594 -29.26 14.10 -15.56
CA ALA A 594 -28.87 14.41 -16.94
C ALA A 594 -27.46 15.02 -17.05
N GLN A 595 -26.95 15.59 -15.95
CA GLN A 595 -25.66 16.29 -15.88
C GLN A 595 -24.63 15.46 -15.12
N PRO A 596 -23.32 15.65 -15.40
CA PRO A 596 -22.27 14.90 -14.73
C PRO A 596 -22.10 15.28 -13.25
N SER A 597 -21.63 14.32 -12.46
CA SER A 597 -21.12 14.57 -11.11
C SER A 597 -19.65 15.00 -11.18
N PHE A 598 -19.26 15.97 -10.35
CA PHE A 598 -17.90 16.48 -10.33
C PHE A 598 -17.13 16.02 -9.10
N PHE A 599 -15.92 15.52 -9.33
CA PHE A 599 -14.93 15.31 -8.28
C PHE A 599 -13.89 16.42 -8.34
N LEU A 600 -13.67 17.12 -7.23
CA LEU A 600 -12.71 18.21 -7.10
C LEU A 600 -11.56 17.80 -6.19
N LEU A 601 -10.32 17.91 -6.68
CA LEU A 601 -9.11 17.62 -5.90
C LEU A 601 -8.72 18.86 -5.09
N ASP A 602 -8.88 18.79 -3.77
CA ASP A 602 -8.48 19.84 -2.84
C ASP A 602 -7.14 19.49 -2.19
N ALA A 603 -6.08 20.14 -2.65
CA ALA A 603 -4.72 19.88 -2.19
C ALA A 603 -4.43 20.47 -0.80
N GLU A 604 -5.15 21.51 -0.37
CA GLU A 604 -4.95 22.10 0.96
C GLU A 604 -5.65 21.27 2.03
N ARG A 605 -6.90 20.87 1.76
CA ARG A 605 -7.70 20.08 2.70
C ARG A 605 -7.42 18.59 2.64
N LYS A 606 -6.68 18.12 1.63
CA LYS A 606 -6.32 16.71 1.42
C LYS A 606 -7.55 15.81 1.23
N VAL A 607 -8.52 16.31 0.45
CA VAL A 607 -9.78 15.61 0.19
C VAL A 607 -10.13 15.64 -1.30
N LEU A 608 -10.90 14.64 -1.72
CA LEU A 608 -11.64 14.66 -2.96
C LEU A 608 -13.09 15.03 -2.66
N THR A 609 -13.55 16.16 -3.18
CA THR A 609 -14.90 16.67 -2.95
C THR A 609 -15.82 16.26 -4.10
N LEU A 610 -16.89 15.52 -3.80
CA LEU A 610 -17.96 15.20 -4.73
C LEU A 610 -19.00 16.33 -4.72
N CYS A 611 -19.24 16.92 -5.89
CA CYS A 611 -20.22 17.97 -6.13
C CYS A 611 -21.27 17.51 -7.15
N GLU A 612 -22.54 17.75 -6.84
CA GLU A 612 -23.68 17.44 -7.71
C GLU A 612 -24.68 18.60 -7.68
N ARG A 613 -25.50 18.72 -8.72
CA ARG A 613 -26.59 19.70 -8.73
C ARG A 613 -27.77 19.21 -7.90
N ASP A 614 -28.37 20.12 -7.14
CA ASP A 614 -29.66 19.88 -6.50
C ASP A 614 -30.83 20.02 -7.50
N GLN A 615 -32.06 19.81 -7.01
CA GLN A 615 -33.28 19.94 -7.83
C GLN A 615 -33.50 21.36 -8.38
N ALA A 616 -32.86 22.38 -7.79
CA ALA A 616 -32.92 23.76 -8.26
C ALA A 616 -31.80 24.09 -9.26
N GLY A 617 -30.94 23.13 -9.59
CA GLY A 617 -29.81 23.31 -10.50
C GLY A 617 -28.62 24.03 -9.85
N VAL A 618 -28.52 24.06 -8.52
CA VAL A 618 -27.39 24.67 -7.81
C VAL A 618 -26.37 23.60 -7.43
N TRP A 619 -25.08 23.87 -7.64
CA TRP A 619 -23.99 23.00 -7.23
C TRP A 619 -23.90 22.89 -5.70
N GLN A 620 -23.95 21.67 -5.18
CA GLN A 620 -23.82 21.36 -3.76
C GLN A 620 -22.70 20.36 -3.53
N VAL A 621 -21.95 20.57 -2.45
CA VAL A 621 -21.00 19.58 -1.94
C VAL A 621 -21.80 18.43 -1.32
N GLN A 622 -21.70 17.26 -1.93
CA GLN A 622 -22.34 16.04 -1.42
C GLN A 622 -21.45 15.33 -0.41
N ARG A 623 -20.14 15.28 -0.67
CA ARG A 623 -19.20 14.51 0.15
C ARG A 623 -17.77 15.03 0.05
N ASN A 624 -17.03 14.88 1.15
CA ASN A 624 -15.58 15.00 1.16
C ASN A 624 -14.99 13.63 1.49
N LEU A 625 -14.20 13.08 0.57
CA LEU A 625 -13.51 11.81 0.74
C LEU A 625 -12.06 12.11 1.14
N PRO A 626 -11.57 11.61 2.29
CA PRO A 626 -10.18 11.78 2.67
C PRO A 626 -9.27 11.07 1.66
N LEU A 627 -8.17 11.74 1.28
CA LEU A 627 -7.18 11.13 0.42
C LEU A 627 -6.07 10.52 1.28
N PRO A 628 -5.74 9.21 1.12
CA PRO A 628 -4.64 8.59 1.84
C PRO A 628 -3.27 9.10 1.37
N PHE A 629 -3.24 9.69 0.17
CA PHE A 629 -2.04 10.20 -0.49
C PHE A 629 -2.37 11.49 -1.24
N THR A 630 -1.50 12.51 -1.18
CA THR A 630 -1.85 13.89 -1.56
C THR A 630 -0.92 14.55 -2.57
N GLU A 631 0.07 13.83 -3.12
CA GLU A 631 1.01 14.39 -4.09
C GLU A 631 0.49 14.34 -5.54
N PHE A 632 -0.82 14.23 -5.72
CA PHE A 632 -1.45 14.24 -7.04
C PHE A 632 -1.55 15.68 -7.57
N ALA A 633 -1.24 15.84 -8.84
CA ALA A 633 -1.24 17.13 -9.53
C ALA A 633 -2.36 17.24 -10.58
N SER A 634 -3.04 16.15 -10.90
CA SER A 634 -4.12 16.15 -11.88
C SER A 634 -5.15 15.05 -11.65
N LEU A 635 -6.33 15.26 -12.24
CA LEU A 635 -7.46 14.34 -12.26
C LEU A 635 -7.97 14.16 -13.68
N GLN A 636 -8.47 12.98 -14.00
CA GLN A 636 -9.26 12.74 -15.21
C GLN A 636 -10.28 11.60 -15.01
N PRO A 637 -11.40 11.62 -15.75
CA PRO A 637 -12.25 10.44 -15.86
C PRO A 637 -11.49 9.31 -16.56
N LEU A 638 -11.71 8.07 -16.12
CA LEU A 638 -11.10 6.88 -16.69
C LEU A 638 -12.13 5.75 -16.79
N ALA A 639 -11.97 4.90 -17.81
CA ALA A 639 -12.74 3.69 -17.99
C ALA A 639 -11.84 2.47 -17.75
N LEU A 640 -12.14 1.70 -16.72
CA LEU A 640 -11.47 0.43 -16.39
C LEU A 640 -12.47 -0.72 -16.51
N GLY A 641 -12.21 -1.68 -17.41
CA GLY A 641 -13.09 -2.83 -17.66
C GLY A 641 -14.45 -2.43 -18.25
N ALA A 642 -14.55 -1.23 -18.80
CA ALA A 642 -15.80 -0.65 -19.29
C ALA A 642 -15.54 0.28 -20.49
N THR A 643 -16.58 0.57 -21.26
CA THR A 643 -16.51 1.53 -22.37
C THR A 643 -16.67 2.97 -21.92
N ASN A 644 -17.44 3.20 -20.84
CA ASN A 644 -17.69 4.52 -20.28
C ASN A 644 -16.87 4.72 -19.01
N ALA A 645 -16.53 5.98 -18.73
CA ALA A 645 -15.80 6.33 -17.53
C ALA A 645 -16.55 5.88 -16.27
N ASN A 646 -15.86 5.08 -15.44
CA ASN A 646 -16.38 4.45 -14.23
C ASN A 646 -15.43 4.63 -13.04
N CYS A 647 -14.36 5.42 -13.21
CA CYS A 647 -13.41 5.75 -12.17
C CYS A 647 -12.84 7.16 -12.38
N VAL A 648 -12.29 7.71 -11.29
CA VAL A 648 -11.50 8.94 -11.34
C VAL A 648 -10.03 8.54 -11.23
N ALA A 649 -9.23 8.86 -12.23
CA ALA A 649 -7.79 8.64 -12.21
C ALA A 649 -7.06 9.89 -11.70
N PHE A 650 -5.97 9.64 -10.99
CA PHE A 650 -5.11 10.62 -10.36
C PHE A 650 -3.69 10.40 -10.88
N ALA A 651 -3.02 11.48 -11.25
CA ALA A 651 -1.61 11.43 -11.62
C ALA A 651 -0.80 12.39 -10.75
N GLY A 652 0.30 11.86 -10.21
CA GLY A 652 1.30 12.58 -9.45
C GLY A 652 2.71 12.19 -9.91
N LEU A 653 3.72 12.82 -9.33
CA LEU A 653 5.11 12.60 -9.71
C LEU A 653 5.63 11.22 -9.29
N ASN A 654 5.18 10.70 -8.15
CA ASN A 654 5.67 9.46 -7.54
C ASN A 654 4.57 8.41 -7.33
N ALA A 655 3.35 8.67 -7.80
CA ALA A 655 2.24 7.75 -7.68
C ALA A 655 1.17 8.01 -8.75
N VAL A 656 0.51 6.94 -9.15
CA VAL A 656 -0.77 6.96 -9.89
C VAL A 656 -1.83 6.41 -8.96
N ALA A 657 -3.04 6.93 -9.02
CA ALA A 657 -4.14 6.31 -8.30
C ALA A 657 -5.43 6.33 -9.11
N TRP A 658 -6.38 5.51 -8.70
CA TRP A 658 -7.74 5.58 -9.20
C TRP A 658 -8.74 5.27 -8.09
N LEU A 659 -9.82 6.05 -8.09
CA LEU A 659 -11.00 5.78 -7.29
C LEU A 659 -11.98 4.99 -8.14
N SER A 660 -12.11 3.69 -7.87
CA SER A 660 -13.09 2.86 -8.59
C SER A 660 -14.50 3.09 -8.06
N LEU A 661 -15.46 3.24 -8.99
CA LEU A 661 -16.89 3.38 -8.70
C LEU A 661 -17.70 2.20 -9.28
N ALA A 662 -17.00 1.19 -9.80
CA ALA A 662 -17.53 -0.05 -10.32
C ALA A 662 -16.66 -1.24 -9.87
N GLY A 663 -17.13 -2.47 -10.09
CA GLY A 663 -16.42 -3.69 -9.66
C GLY A 663 -16.53 -3.96 -8.15
N GLN A 664 -15.80 -4.93 -7.63
CA GLN A 664 -15.78 -5.19 -6.19
C GLN A 664 -14.84 -4.21 -5.48
N VAL A 665 -15.24 -3.79 -4.28
CA VAL A 665 -14.43 -2.96 -3.39
C VAL A 665 -14.19 -3.70 -2.08
N TRP A 666 -13.05 -3.41 -1.46
CA TRP A 666 -12.70 -4.02 -0.20
C TRP A 666 -13.22 -3.16 0.96
N GLU A 667 -13.63 -3.83 2.02
CA GLU A 667 -13.95 -3.21 3.29
C GLU A 667 -13.20 -3.89 4.43
N MET A 668 -12.80 -3.11 5.41
CA MET A 668 -12.29 -3.64 6.66
C MET A 668 -13.46 -3.73 7.64
N LYS A 669 -14.00 -4.93 7.81
CA LYS A 669 -15.15 -5.18 8.67
C LYS A 669 -14.66 -5.41 10.10
N GLU A 670 -15.09 -4.55 11.01
CA GLU A 670 -14.90 -4.78 12.46
C GLU A 670 -15.77 -5.96 12.90
N LEU A 671 -15.14 -6.93 13.56
CA LEU A 671 -15.78 -8.14 14.10
C LEU A 671 -16.13 -7.95 15.58
N ASP A 672 -15.17 -7.48 16.38
CA ASP A 672 -15.35 -7.23 17.80
C ASP A 672 -14.25 -6.32 18.38
N GLY A 673 -14.44 -5.86 19.62
CA GLY A 673 -13.47 -5.06 20.35
C GLY A 673 -13.18 -5.60 21.75
N TYR A 674 -11.95 -5.43 22.21
CA TYR A 674 -11.51 -5.87 23.54
C TYR A 674 -10.79 -4.74 24.29
N GLU A 675 -11.11 -4.61 25.57
CA GLU A 675 -10.45 -3.69 26.49
C GLU A 675 -9.96 -4.48 27.70
N SER A 676 -8.72 -4.21 28.11
CA SER A 676 -8.13 -4.87 29.27
C SER A 676 -9.03 -4.66 30.49
N PRO A 677 -9.41 -5.73 31.20
CA PRO A 677 -10.15 -5.63 32.46
C PRO A 677 -9.28 -5.14 33.62
N LEU A 678 -8.00 -4.81 33.39
CA LEU A 678 -7.14 -4.17 34.39
C LEU A 678 -7.41 -2.68 34.44
N LYS A 679 -7.58 -2.15 35.66
CA LYS A 679 -7.69 -0.71 35.86
C LYS A 679 -6.40 -0.02 35.42
N ASP A 680 -6.54 0.94 34.52
CA ASP A 680 -5.43 1.66 33.87
C ASP A 680 -4.48 0.76 33.07
N GLY A 681 -4.93 -0.44 32.68
CA GLY A 681 -4.21 -1.34 31.80
C GLY A 681 -4.14 -0.78 30.37
N ARG A 682 -3.04 -1.06 29.69
CA ARG A 682 -2.83 -0.70 28.29
C ARG A 682 -2.18 -1.87 27.56
N LEU A 683 -2.93 -2.43 26.63
CA LEU A 683 -2.40 -3.42 25.70
C LEU A 683 -1.32 -2.74 24.86
N HIS A 684 -0.20 -3.42 24.68
CA HIS A 684 0.96 -2.93 23.94
C HIS A 684 1.16 -3.71 22.65
N ASP A 685 1.10 -5.04 22.75
CA ASP A 685 1.32 -5.95 21.64
C ASP A 685 0.42 -7.19 21.74
N VAL A 686 0.32 -7.96 20.66
CA VAL A 686 -0.50 -9.17 20.59
C VAL A 686 0.11 -10.22 19.65
N ILE A 687 -0.03 -11.49 20.03
CA ILE A 687 0.27 -12.65 19.19
C ILE A 687 -0.90 -13.64 19.25
N SER A 688 -0.91 -14.63 18.35
CA SER A 688 -1.91 -15.71 18.32
C SER A 688 -1.27 -17.10 18.42
N GLY A 689 -2.02 -18.05 18.97
CA GLY A 689 -1.68 -19.47 18.96
C GLY A 689 -2.74 -20.33 19.67
N ASP A 690 -2.88 -21.60 19.28
CA ASP A 690 -3.89 -22.52 19.83
C ASP A 690 -3.44 -23.13 21.17
N LEU A 691 -3.52 -22.33 22.22
CA LEU A 691 -3.08 -22.70 23.58
C LEU A 691 -4.05 -23.69 24.24
N ASN A 692 -5.33 -23.66 23.86
CA ASN A 692 -6.37 -24.48 24.48
C ASN A 692 -6.74 -25.75 23.67
N GLN A 693 -6.14 -25.92 22.48
CA GLN A 693 -6.32 -27.06 21.56
C GLN A 693 -7.74 -27.20 21.00
N ASP A 694 -8.45 -26.09 20.82
CA ASP A 694 -9.78 -26.05 20.22
C ASP A 694 -9.76 -25.87 18.68
N ARG A 695 -8.56 -25.82 18.07
CA ARG A 695 -8.28 -25.57 16.65
C ARG A 695 -8.55 -24.14 16.19
N ARG A 696 -8.83 -23.22 17.12
CA ARG A 696 -8.86 -21.79 16.87
C ARG A 696 -7.76 -21.16 17.72
N LYS A 697 -6.93 -20.35 17.09
CA LYS A 697 -5.85 -19.66 17.79
C LYS A 697 -6.44 -18.65 18.78
N ASP A 698 -5.97 -18.71 20.01
CA ASP A 698 -6.22 -17.74 21.07
C ASP A 698 -5.32 -16.51 20.87
N LEU A 699 -5.71 -15.36 21.44
CA LEU A 699 -4.89 -14.15 21.46
C LEU A 699 -4.19 -14.01 22.80
N VAL A 700 -2.90 -13.68 22.77
CA VAL A 700 -2.12 -13.32 23.97
C VAL A 700 -1.67 -11.87 23.85
N PHE A 701 -2.24 -11.01 24.69
CA PHE A 701 -1.87 -9.61 24.75
C PHE A 701 -0.77 -9.34 25.78
N LEU A 702 0.21 -8.53 25.39
CA LEU A 702 1.24 -7.97 26.27
C LEU A 702 0.73 -6.66 26.87
N GLU A 703 0.55 -6.60 28.19
CA GLU A 703 0.10 -5.41 28.90
C GLU A 703 1.27 -4.81 29.70
N THR A 704 1.67 -3.58 29.35
CA THR A 704 2.95 -3.01 29.82
C THR A 704 2.80 -1.95 30.92
N SER A 705 1.59 -1.65 31.37
CA SER A 705 1.35 -0.69 32.46
C SER A 705 1.43 -1.37 33.83
N LYS A 706 1.06 -2.64 33.89
CA LYS A 706 1.08 -3.50 35.09
C LYS A 706 1.94 -4.75 34.90
N ASN A 707 2.48 -4.98 33.69
CA ASN A 707 3.34 -6.10 33.32
C ASN A 707 2.59 -7.44 33.32
N TYR A 708 1.41 -7.47 32.69
CA TYR A 708 0.53 -8.64 32.63
C TYR A 708 0.55 -9.28 31.24
N LEU A 709 0.18 -10.56 31.22
CA LEU A 709 -0.29 -11.25 30.03
C LEU A 709 -1.80 -11.44 30.16
N GLU A 710 -2.52 -11.24 29.06
CA GLU A 710 -3.94 -11.50 28.97
C GLU A 710 -4.20 -12.47 27.81
N ILE A 711 -4.70 -13.66 28.14
CA ILE A 711 -5.21 -14.61 27.15
C ILE A 711 -6.67 -14.31 26.90
N VAL A 712 -7.02 -14.16 25.62
CA VAL A 712 -8.36 -13.86 25.14
C VAL A 712 -8.74 -14.89 24.08
N THR A 713 -9.88 -15.55 24.28
CA THR A 713 -10.44 -16.55 23.37
C THR A 713 -11.59 -15.96 22.56
N PHE A 714 -12.22 -16.79 21.72
CA PHE A 714 -13.44 -16.44 21.02
C PHE A 714 -14.63 -17.21 21.60
N GLY A 715 -15.66 -16.47 22.03
CA GLY A 715 -16.94 -17.03 22.44
C GLY A 715 -17.68 -17.69 21.28
N LYS A 716 -18.76 -18.42 21.59
CA LYS A 716 -19.60 -19.10 20.57
C LYS A 716 -20.22 -18.14 19.54
N ASP A 717 -20.35 -16.87 19.90
CA ASP A 717 -20.83 -15.80 19.03
C ASP A 717 -19.70 -15.11 18.24
N GLY A 718 -18.47 -15.62 18.34
CA GLY A 718 -17.28 -15.09 17.67
C GLY A 718 -16.64 -13.90 18.40
N LYS A 719 -17.08 -13.58 19.61
CA LYS A 719 -16.61 -12.41 20.36
C LYS A 719 -15.39 -12.68 21.22
N LEU A 720 -14.53 -11.69 21.36
CA LEU A 720 -13.35 -11.71 22.20
C LEU A 720 -13.76 -11.83 23.68
N THR A 721 -13.35 -12.94 24.30
CA THR A 721 -13.71 -13.29 25.67
C THR A 721 -12.44 -13.46 26.51
N PRO A 722 -12.27 -12.72 27.62
CA PRO A 722 -11.12 -12.91 28.50
C PRO A 722 -11.13 -14.32 29.08
N ALA A 723 -10.01 -15.02 28.96
CA ALA A 723 -9.86 -16.41 29.41
C ALA A 723 -8.95 -16.53 30.63
N ASN A 724 -7.74 -15.98 30.55
CA ASN A 724 -6.78 -16.02 31.67
C ASN A 724 -5.92 -14.75 31.69
N ARG A 725 -5.36 -14.41 32.85
CA ARG A 725 -4.39 -13.32 32.99
C ARG A 725 -3.54 -13.48 34.23
N TRP A 726 -2.28 -13.08 34.15
CA TRP A 726 -1.38 -13.08 35.29
C TRP A 726 -0.29 -12.02 35.11
N GLN A 727 0.27 -11.59 36.24
CA GLN A 727 1.40 -10.68 36.24
C GLN A 727 2.68 -11.47 35.98
N VAL A 728 3.51 -11.00 35.04
CA VAL A 728 4.77 -11.68 34.67
C VAL A 728 5.87 -11.37 35.67
N PHE A 729 5.95 -10.11 36.12
CA PHE A 729 6.92 -9.68 37.13
C PHE A 729 6.42 -8.47 37.93
N GLU A 730 6.88 -8.36 39.17
CA GLU A 730 6.72 -7.15 40.00
C GLU A 730 7.93 -6.23 39.82
N GLU A 731 7.70 -4.99 39.42
CA GLU A 731 8.76 -3.98 39.42
C GLU A 731 8.84 -3.31 40.80
N ARG A 732 9.88 -3.62 41.58
CA ARG A 732 10.17 -2.91 42.84
C ARG A 732 11.24 -1.84 42.61
N THR A 733 10.83 -0.70 42.06
CA THR A 733 11.72 0.45 41.89
C THR A 733 12.12 1.07 43.24
N PHE A 734 13.28 0.70 43.79
CA PHE A 734 13.92 1.41 44.91
C PHE A 734 14.78 2.61 44.46
N ARG A 735 15.03 2.75 43.16
CA ARG A 735 15.69 3.91 42.54
C ARG A 735 14.97 4.17 41.22
N GLY A 736 14.41 5.37 41.02
CA GLY A 736 13.49 5.72 39.94
C GLY A 736 14.05 5.69 38.50
N ARG A 737 14.73 4.63 38.09
CA ARG A 737 14.98 4.29 36.69
C ARG A 737 13.94 3.26 36.28
N ARG A 738 12.85 3.72 35.69
CA ARG A 738 11.99 2.87 34.86
C ARG A 738 12.80 2.53 33.60
N SER A 739 12.79 1.29 33.15
CA SER A 739 13.33 0.95 31.83
C SER A 739 12.57 1.75 30.76
N ASP A 740 13.26 2.30 29.76
CA ASP A 740 12.61 3.04 28.66
C ASP A 740 11.85 2.11 27.70
N VAL A 741 12.11 0.79 27.77
CA VAL A 741 11.48 -0.22 26.93
C VAL A 741 10.26 -0.83 27.66
N PRO A 742 9.06 -0.83 27.05
CA PRO A 742 7.89 -1.50 27.60
C PRO A 742 8.11 -3.02 27.77
N GLU A 743 7.62 -3.59 28.87
CA GLU A 743 7.78 -5.00 29.22
C GLU A 743 6.42 -5.58 29.66
N PRO A 744 6.10 -6.85 29.40
CA PRO A 744 6.85 -7.83 28.61
C PRO A 744 7.07 -7.39 27.15
N ARG A 745 8.20 -7.79 26.55
CA ARG A 745 8.66 -7.23 25.26
C ARG A 745 8.15 -7.97 24.05
N GLU A 746 8.34 -9.29 24.03
CA GLU A 746 8.02 -10.15 22.90
C GLU A 746 7.46 -11.47 23.43
N ALA A 747 6.63 -12.12 22.62
CA ALA A 747 6.08 -13.43 22.93
C ALA A 747 6.11 -14.31 21.68
N LEU A 748 6.09 -15.62 21.91
CA LEU A 748 6.06 -16.64 20.87
C LEU A 748 5.26 -17.83 21.38
N ILE A 749 4.47 -18.45 20.51
CA ILE A 749 3.70 -19.66 20.83
C ILE A 749 4.10 -20.78 19.87
N ALA A 750 4.59 -21.89 20.42
CA ALA A 750 4.96 -23.09 19.67
C ALA A 750 5.09 -24.28 20.64
N ASP A 751 5.12 -25.51 20.13
CA ASP A 751 5.38 -26.69 20.94
C ASP A 751 6.89 -26.81 21.24
N PHE A 752 7.28 -26.63 22.51
CA PHE A 752 8.65 -26.80 23.02
C PHE A 752 8.77 -28.04 23.94
N THR A 753 7.68 -28.73 24.22
CA THR A 753 7.64 -29.96 25.03
C THR A 753 7.47 -31.22 24.22
N GLY A 754 7.27 -31.13 22.90
CA GLY A 754 7.08 -32.26 22.00
C GLY A 754 5.81 -33.07 22.27
N ASP A 755 4.84 -32.51 23.00
CA ASP A 755 3.59 -33.19 23.34
C ASP A 755 2.42 -32.83 22.40
N GLY A 756 2.69 -31.98 21.41
CA GLY A 756 1.73 -31.48 20.43
C GLY A 756 0.91 -30.28 20.91
N LYS A 757 1.12 -29.80 22.14
CA LYS A 757 0.44 -28.63 22.69
C LYS A 757 1.28 -27.38 22.48
N ALA A 758 0.59 -26.27 22.27
CA ALA A 758 1.26 -24.99 22.09
C ALA A 758 1.68 -24.43 23.46
N ASP A 759 2.98 -24.24 23.65
CA ASP A 759 3.56 -23.59 24.82
C ASP A 759 3.75 -22.10 24.57
N LEU A 760 3.83 -21.30 25.64
CA LEU A 760 4.03 -19.85 25.56
C LEU A 760 5.42 -19.46 26.04
N VAL A 761 6.20 -18.78 25.19
CA VAL A 761 7.49 -18.19 25.56
C VAL A 761 7.38 -16.67 25.58
N ILE A 762 7.88 -16.05 26.64
CA ILE A 762 7.85 -14.60 26.85
C ILE A 762 9.26 -14.08 27.08
N MET A 763 9.62 -13.01 26.38
CA MET A 763 10.85 -12.28 26.60
C MET A 763 10.62 -11.14 27.60
N VAL A 764 11.38 -11.15 28.70
CA VAL A 764 11.36 -10.11 29.73
C VAL A 764 12.79 -9.78 30.14
N HIS A 765 13.17 -8.50 30.14
CA HIS A 765 14.47 -7.99 30.63
C HIS A 765 15.72 -8.64 30.00
N ASP A 766 16.22 -9.70 30.64
CA ASP A 766 17.46 -10.41 30.31
C ASP A 766 17.24 -11.92 30.18
N ARG A 767 15.99 -12.38 30.07
CA ARG A 767 15.63 -13.79 30.13
C ARG A 767 14.41 -14.13 29.28
N LEU A 768 14.28 -15.42 28.99
CA LEU A 768 13.06 -16.02 28.44
C LEU A 768 12.32 -16.77 29.54
N LEU A 769 11.00 -16.66 29.54
CA LEU A 769 10.08 -17.37 30.42
C LEU A 769 9.25 -18.32 29.56
N LEU A 770 9.44 -19.62 29.71
CA LEU A 770 8.65 -20.64 29.02
C LEU A 770 7.54 -21.11 29.97
N TYR A 771 6.32 -21.13 29.47
CA TYR A 771 5.13 -21.65 30.12
C TYR A 771 4.68 -22.89 29.33
N PRO A 772 5.11 -24.09 29.73
CA PRO A 772 4.70 -25.32 29.07
C PRO A 772 3.23 -25.62 29.36
N GLN A 773 2.46 -26.01 28.35
CA GLN A 773 1.04 -26.30 28.45
C GLN A 773 0.79 -27.75 28.93
N GLU A 774 -0.23 -27.97 29.77
CA GLU A 774 -0.57 -29.28 30.39
C GLU A 774 -1.66 -30.07 29.70
#